data_AF-A0A0S8DN21-F1
#
_entry.id   AF-A0A0S8DN21-F1
#
_cell.length_a   1.000
_cell.length_b   1.000
_cell.length_c   1.000
_cell.angle_alpha   90.00
_cell.angle_beta   90.00
_cell.angle_gamma   90.00
#
_symmetry.space_group_name_H-M   'P 1'
#
loop_
_entity.id
_entity.type
_entity.pdbx_description
1 polymer ?
#
loop_
_entity_poly.entity_id
_entity_poly.type
_entity_poly.pdbx_seq_one_letter_code
_entity_poly.pdbx_strand_id
1 'polypeptide(L)'
;MNGPYEIIPGVQKQVFFPLYALDGTDILTTSPTFASGDAKLKVDGGTSTNFTPQHRGDGIYTVSITAGSTTAGDENGLLVVRDLTSPQTWLSTALEVRILSLSEVASKYYDGPVGPGVYFQQTTGAAGTTLGTNGTATNPCSSIADAKSIADTLGVNLIYMLPDASATFTASANDYHFYGTGNRSSAEVILGGQDIKNAKFEGIKVSGTSGATGDATFINCELESVTGLRGLAKECGLTGTSSVIASTAMTFEKCYSLVPGASTPGLTFAASASVGFRHYSGGIQFNSGAATNAVTVEGVGKLVIAASCTSLAVQVRGAWLVSDLGTTSSLTYDSHMQTALDILEDTDTTIPGELAGIESKVDTVDTVVDAILVDTGTDIPATLTTIEGKVDTVDTVVDAILIDTGTSLPATLTTIDGKVDTVDTVVDAILVDTGTDIPAQITALNDFDPATDAVANVTTVGSVTGLNASLLDAAITTRSTFDPATDTVTNVTNVANVTSAVQSDLRSVDGVALATHTAGKVPADATATVSGTVDANLIEVDGVTLATHTAGKVPADATATIGIAAYLGAIWFDDSAATTGTTIGTHGLPDAPVNDFDDAVTLCKSTGLNRIYAIASTCLPTSALTDLEIVGIGSSTYNFGGVVHTNVRLVGMSVFGICGAASNVSIDGGTLSTTTTFKSVDGVRSALLNGTVALQGSSWSYFDNCSHAASSPLIFDMTANTSSLAMSKFSGEVTLSNLDATNTVVIDGQCSVILDSSCTGGRVYVRGQIDVTDNANNTVTVTAVTGVNLTEIMGETAPVETWVRILNATIDATVTSGGGSTDSWSSTGIPTTNDAQLIDKVGVFVDGNAKLRGFVVTGYTDSTKTLTVDRLNVAPGNGDRFLIFA
;
A
#
# COMPACT_ATOMS: atom_id res chain seq x y z
N MET A 1 -63.65 1.32 -18.01
CA MET A 1 -62.70 0.83 -19.04
C MET A 1 -63.51 0.11 -20.11
N ASN A 2 -63.08 0.11 -21.37
CA ASN A 2 -63.69 -0.74 -22.41
C ASN A 2 -62.73 -1.89 -22.74
N GLY A 3 -63.12 -3.11 -22.41
CA GLY A 3 -62.39 -4.35 -22.72
C GLY A 3 -63.34 -5.54 -22.55
N PRO A 4 -63.39 -6.49 -23.51
CA PRO A 4 -64.37 -7.58 -23.47
C PRO A 4 -63.96 -8.65 -22.45
N TYR A 5 -64.85 -8.94 -21.50
CA TYR A 5 -64.74 -10.11 -20.62
C TYR A 5 -65.64 -11.23 -21.13
N GLU A 6 -65.05 -12.33 -21.61
CA GLU A 6 -65.80 -13.49 -22.10
C GLU A 6 -66.37 -14.31 -20.92
N ILE A 7 -67.71 -14.37 -20.83
CA ILE A 7 -68.42 -15.16 -19.82
C ILE A 7 -68.76 -16.53 -20.41
N ILE A 8 -67.91 -17.52 -20.14
CA ILE A 8 -68.11 -18.91 -20.56
C ILE A 8 -69.37 -19.49 -19.86
N PRO A 9 -70.41 -19.93 -20.61
CA PRO A 9 -71.62 -20.49 -20.02
C PRO A 9 -71.36 -21.78 -19.23
N GLY A 10 -72.03 -21.94 -18.10
CA GLY A 10 -71.99 -23.17 -17.28
C GLY A 10 -70.91 -23.22 -16.20
N VAL A 11 -69.97 -22.27 -16.15
CA VAL A 11 -68.97 -22.20 -15.07
C VAL A 11 -69.56 -21.50 -13.84
N GLN A 12 -69.75 -22.22 -12.73
CA GLN A 12 -70.23 -21.65 -11.48
C GLN A 12 -69.10 -20.88 -10.76
N LYS A 13 -68.96 -19.58 -11.06
CA LYS A 13 -67.99 -18.71 -10.37
C LYS A 13 -68.53 -18.28 -9.00
N GLN A 14 -67.86 -18.67 -7.93
CA GLN A 14 -68.02 -18.03 -6.62
C GLN A 14 -67.29 -16.69 -6.66
N VAL A 15 -68.01 -15.59 -6.41
CA VAL A 15 -67.40 -14.26 -6.27
C VAL A 15 -67.30 -13.96 -4.78
N PHE A 16 -66.08 -13.70 -4.32
CA PHE A 16 -65.77 -13.41 -2.93
C PHE A 16 -65.71 -11.90 -2.74
N PHE A 17 -66.48 -11.40 -1.77
CA PHE A 17 -66.50 -9.99 -1.38
C PHE A 17 -66.19 -9.91 0.12
N PRO A 18 -65.06 -9.33 0.55
CA PRO A 18 -64.86 -8.97 1.94
C PRO A 18 -65.73 -7.74 2.25
N LEU A 19 -66.59 -7.86 3.27
CA LEU A 19 -67.57 -6.83 3.64
C LEU A 19 -67.00 -5.91 4.72
N TYR A 20 -66.08 -5.03 4.33
CA TYR A 20 -65.56 -3.97 5.21
C TYR A 20 -66.57 -2.83 5.33
N ALA A 21 -66.72 -2.30 6.55
CA ALA A 21 -67.38 -1.02 6.77
C ALA A 21 -66.53 0.14 6.21
N LEU A 22 -67.17 1.25 5.85
CA LEU A 22 -66.50 2.43 5.25
C LEU A 22 -65.53 3.17 6.20
N ASP A 23 -65.54 2.82 7.49
CA ASP A 23 -64.63 3.31 8.52
C ASP A 23 -63.47 2.33 8.84
N GLY A 24 -63.43 1.16 8.19
CA GLY A 24 -62.43 0.12 8.42
C GLY A 24 -62.72 -0.79 9.62
N THR A 25 -63.86 -0.64 10.31
CA THR A 25 -64.21 -1.52 11.43
C THR A 25 -64.57 -2.93 10.97
N ASP A 26 -64.12 -3.93 11.74
CA ASP A 26 -64.38 -5.34 11.48
C ASP A 26 -65.69 -5.78 12.14
N ILE A 27 -66.66 -6.24 11.34
CA ILE A 27 -68.06 -6.47 11.76
C ILE A 27 -68.22 -7.84 12.48
N LEU A 28 -67.16 -8.30 13.15
CA LEU A 28 -66.98 -9.70 13.55
C LEU A 28 -67.54 -10.06 14.95
N THR A 29 -68.19 -9.13 15.66
CA THR A 29 -68.65 -9.35 17.06
C THR A 29 -70.17 -9.47 17.25
N THR A 30 -71.00 -9.06 16.28
CA THR A 30 -72.47 -9.11 16.39
C THR A 30 -73.13 -9.63 15.11
N SER A 31 -73.24 -10.96 14.98
CA SER A 31 -73.86 -11.65 13.84
C SER A 31 -75.22 -11.05 13.42
N PRO A 32 -75.31 -10.33 12.28
CA PRO A 32 -76.58 -9.79 11.81
C PRO A 32 -77.42 -10.91 11.18
N THR A 33 -78.57 -11.21 11.78
CA THR A 33 -79.54 -12.16 11.19
C THR A 33 -80.32 -11.50 10.07
N PHE A 34 -79.73 -11.43 8.87
CA PHE A 34 -80.42 -11.04 7.64
C PHE A 34 -81.62 -11.97 7.38
N ALA A 35 -82.78 -11.40 7.10
CA ALA A 35 -83.97 -12.16 6.71
C ALA A 35 -83.95 -12.46 5.20
N SER A 36 -84.68 -13.51 4.80
CA SER A 36 -84.74 -13.92 3.39
C SER A 36 -85.54 -12.94 2.54
N GLY A 37 -84.86 -11.95 1.96
CA GLY A 37 -85.45 -10.92 1.10
C GLY A 37 -84.79 -9.55 1.19
N ASP A 38 -83.92 -9.34 2.18
CA ASP A 38 -83.34 -8.02 2.49
C ASP A 38 -82.31 -7.56 1.43
N ALA A 39 -81.65 -8.51 0.76
CA ALA A 39 -80.70 -8.24 -0.32
C ALA A 39 -81.30 -8.59 -1.70
N LYS A 40 -81.32 -7.58 -2.61
CA LYS A 40 -81.81 -7.73 -4.00
C LYS A 40 -80.79 -7.18 -4.98
N LEU A 41 -80.24 -8.07 -5.82
CA LEU A 41 -79.52 -7.65 -7.02
C LEU A 41 -80.56 -7.30 -8.10
N LYS A 42 -80.47 -6.09 -8.65
CA LYS A 42 -81.14 -5.74 -9.90
C LYS A 42 -80.07 -5.67 -10.99
N VAL A 43 -80.06 -6.68 -11.86
CA VAL A 43 -79.43 -6.57 -13.18
C VAL A 43 -80.36 -5.70 -14.03
N ASP A 44 -79.83 -4.76 -14.82
CA ASP A 44 -80.67 -4.03 -15.76
C ASP A 44 -81.17 -4.96 -16.88
N GLY A 45 -82.30 -4.58 -17.48
CA GLY A 45 -83.15 -5.46 -18.29
C GLY A 45 -83.85 -6.62 -17.53
N GLY A 46 -83.32 -7.06 -16.38
CA GLY A 46 -83.74 -8.29 -15.70
C GLY A 46 -84.78 -8.15 -14.59
N THR A 47 -85.52 -9.24 -14.32
CA THR A 47 -86.33 -9.40 -13.10
C THR A 47 -85.42 -9.69 -11.90
N SER A 48 -85.55 -8.91 -10.83
CA SER A 48 -84.74 -9.08 -9.61
C SER A 48 -84.99 -10.43 -8.93
N THR A 49 -83.96 -11.24 -8.82
CA THR A 49 -83.94 -12.42 -7.93
C THR A 49 -83.60 -12.03 -6.50
N ASN A 50 -84.08 -12.81 -5.53
CA ASN A 50 -83.67 -12.72 -4.14
C ASN A 50 -82.50 -13.68 -3.91
N PHE A 51 -81.57 -13.32 -3.02
CA PHE A 51 -80.42 -14.15 -2.65
C PHE A 51 -80.34 -14.27 -1.13
N THR A 52 -79.83 -15.39 -0.64
CA THR A 52 -79.50 -15.57 0.78
C THR A 52 -77.98 -15.70 0.89
N PRO A 53 -77.26 -14.66 1.35
CA PRO A 53 -75.83 -14.75 1.58
C PRO A 53 -75.50 -15.84 2.62
N GLN A 54 -74.49 -16.67 2.35
CA GLN A 54 -73.96 -17.61 3.35
C GLN A 54 -72.68 -17.04 3.96
N HIS A 55 -72.76 -16.71 5.25
CA HIS A 55 -71.61 -16.36 6.09
C HIS A 55 -70.78 -17.61 6.38
N ARG A 56 -69.46 -17.56 6.17
CA ARG A 56 -68.57 -18.70 6.37
C ARG A 56 -67.91 -18.79 7.76
N GLY A 57 -68.08 -17.79 8.62
CA GLY A 57 -67.48 -17.74 9.97
C GLY A 57 -66.12 -17.05 10.04
N ASP A 58 -65.65 -16.56 8.89
CA ASP A 58 -64.38 -15.87 8.60
C ASP A 58 -64.60 -14.39 8.21
N GLY A 59 -65.80 -13.85 8.47
CA GLY A 59 -66.24 -12.53 7.99
C GLY A 59 -66.67 -12.50 6.53
N ILE A 60 -66.47 -13.58 5.75
CA ILE A 60 -66.78 -13.61 4.32
C ILE A 60 -68.21 -14.10 4.09
N TYR A 61 -68.97 -13.29 3.36
CA TYR A 61 -70.30 -13.64 2.86
C TYR A 61 -70.20 -14.10 1.41
N THR A 62 -70.49 -15.38 1.15
CA THR A 62 -70.52 -15.94 -0.21
C THR A 62 -71.93 -15.82 -0.82
N VAL A 63 -72.01 -15.29 -2.04
CA VAL A 63 -73.23 -15.25 -2.86
C VAL A 63 -72.97 -15.98 -4.18
N SER A 64 -73.60 -17.15 -4.32
CA SER A 64 -73.50 -17.97 -5.53
C SER A 64 -74.43 -17.43 -6.63
N ILE A 65 -73.91 -16.57 -7.50
CA ILE A 65 -74.65 -16.06 -8.67
C ILE A 65 -74.60 -17.11 -9.80
N THR A 66 -75.59 -18.00 -9.85
CA THR A 66 -75.79 -18.88 -11.01
C THR A 66 -76.33 -18.05 -12.18
N ALA A 67 -75.48 -17.80 -13.19
CA ALA A 67 -75.85 -17.02 -14.37
C ALA A 67 -76.94 -17.71 -15.20
N GLY A 68 -78.18 -17.22 -15.12
CA GLY A 68 -79.36 -17.74 -15.82
C GLY A 68 -79.73 -17.04 -17.12
N SER A 69 -78.89 -16.10 -17.61
CA SER A 69 -79.12 -15.38 -18.86
C SER A 69 -78.22 -15.92 -19.97
N THR A 70 -78.80 -16.22 -21.14
CA THR A 70 -78.12 -16.78 -22.31
C THR A 70 -77.98 -15.80 -23.47
N THR A 71 -78.40 -14.54 -23.30
CA THR A 71 -78.28 -13.49 -24.31
C THR A 71 -77.00 -12.69 -24.10
N ALA A 72 -76.03 -12.84 -25.01
CA ALA A 72 -74.90 -11.93 -25.11
C ALA A 72 -75.39 -10.54 -25.57
N GLY A 73 -75.08 -9.51 -24.78
CA GLY A 73 -75.41 -8.11 -25.04
C GLY A 73 -74.63 -7.21 -24.08
N ASP A 74 -74.19 -6.05 -24.57
CA ASP A 74 -73.17 -5.23 -23.91
C ASP A 74 -73.72 -4.38 -22.73
N GLU A 75 -73.93 -4.99 -21.57
CA GLU A 75 -74.31 -4.26 -20.34
C GLU A 75 -73.21 -4.32 -19.27
N ASN A 76 -72.54 -3.17 -19.07
CA ASN A 76 -71.61 -2.95 -17.96
C ASN A 76 -72.38 -2.86 -16.62
N GLY A 77 -72.58 -4.00 -15.97
CA GLY A 77 -73.36 -4.10 -14.73
C GLY A 77 -72.76 -3.32 -13.55
N LEU A 78 -73.27 -2.13 -13.29
CA LEU A 78 -72.96 -1.33 -12.10
C LEU A 78 -73.67 -1.91 -10.87
N LEU A 79 -72.91 -2.46 -9.91
CA LEU A 79 -73.45 -2.99 -8.65
C LEU A 79 -73.88 -1.85 -7.71
N VAL A 80 -75.12 -1.38 -7.85
CA VAL A 80 -75.72 -0.40 -6.93
C VAL A 80 -76.36 -1.12 -5.74
N VAL A 81 -75.64 -1.17 -4.60
CA VAL A 81 -76.24 -1.53 -3.31
C VAL A 81 -77.07 -0.36 -2.79
N ARG A 82 -78.33 -0.61 -2.43
CA ARG A 82 -79.17 0.34 -1.68
C ARG A 82 -79.65 -0.32 -0.39
N ASP A 83 -79.33 0.29 0.74
CA ASP A 83 -80.20 0.18 1.91
C ASP A 83 -81.52 0.92 1.61
N LEU A 84 -82.62 0.39 2.10
CA LEU A 84 -83.98 0.88 1.92
C LEU A 84 -84.77 0.93 3.24
N THR A 85 -84.09 0.79 4.39
CA THR A 85 -84.74 0.59 5.69
C THR A 85 -84.73 1.79 6.64
N SER A 86 -83.95 2.85 6.35
CA SER A 86 -83.85 4.05 7.21
C SER A 86 -84.26 5.36 6.51
N PRO A 87 -85.24 6.12 7.04
CA PRO A 87 -85.63 7.43 6.49
C PRO A 87 -84.82 8.59 7.09
N GLN A 88 -83.88 9.13 6.32
CA GLN A 88 -82.97 10.26 6.64
C GLN A 88 -81.87 9.89 7.66
N THR A 89 -80.62 10.34 7.52
CA THR A 89 -80.08 11.48 6.75
C THR A 89 -79.11 11.10 5.63
N TRP A 90 -78.81 12.04 4.73
CA TRP A 90 -77.95 11.81 3.56
C TRP A 90 -76.46 12.04 3.89
N LEU A 91 -75.73 10.97 4.23
CA LEU A 91 -74.28 10.94 4.04
C LEU A 91 -73.99 10.57 2.58
N SER A 92 -73.65 11.57 1.77
CA SER A 92 -73.42 11.41 0.32
C SER A 92 -72.02 10.87 -0.02
N THR A 93 -71.45 10.03 0.83
CA THR A 93 -70.21 9.30 0.55
C THR A 93 -70.50 8.16 -0.41
N ALA A 94 -70.24 8.37 -1.69
CA ALA A 94 -70.40 7.35 -2.71
C ALA A 94 -69.45 6.17 -2.44
N LEU A 95 -70.00 4.98 -2.24
CA LEU A 95 -69.23 3.74 -2.11
C LEU A 95 -68.65 3.35 -3.48
N GLU A 96 -67.43 3.78 -3.78
CA GLU A 96 -66.73 3.40 -5.01
C GLU A 96 -66.25 1.95 -4.93
N VAL A 97 -67.08 1.03 -5.46
CA VAL A 97 -66.69 -0.39 -5.62
C VAL A 97 -65.70 -0.52 -6.78
N ARG A 98 -64.44 -0.15 -6.51
CA ARG A 98 -63.34 -0.26 -7.46
C ARG A 98 -62.93 -1.73 -7.62
N ILE A 99 -63.23 -2.31 -8.77
CA ILE A 99 -62.68 -3.62 -9.18
C ILE A 99 -61.18 -3.42 -9.41
N LEU A 100 -60.36 -3.86 -8.46
CA LEU A 100 -58.91 -3.86 -8.59
C LEU A 100 -58.50 -4.80 -9.73
N SER A 101 -57.68 -4.30 -10.64
CA SER A 101 -56.95 -5.10 -11.62
C SER A 101 -56.04 -6.12 -10.93
N LEU A 102 -55.64 -7.18 -11.64
CA LEU A 102 -54.69 -8.17 -11.09
C LEU A 102 -53.36 -7.51 -10.66
N SER A 103 -52.95 -6.44 -11.37
CA SER A 103 -51.82 -5.58 -11.01
C SER A 103 -52.03 -4.76 -9.72
N GLU A 104 -53.24 -4.27 -9.45
CA GLU A 104 -53.56 -3.58 -8.18
C GLU A 104 -53.69 -4.55 -6.99
N VAL A 105 -54.02 -5.82 -7.24
CA VAL A 105 -53.95 -6.89 -6.23
C VAL A 105 -52.50 -7.28 -5.96
N ALA A 106 -51.68 -7.40 -7.01
CA ALA A 106 -50.24 -7.64 -6.89
C ALA A 106 -49.56 -6.56 -6.03
N SER A 107 -49.79 -5.28 -6.35
CA SER A 107 -49.23 -4.13 -5.62
C SER A 107 -49.82 -3.90 -4.22
N LYS A 108 -50.67 -4.79 -3.70
CA LYS A 108 -51.24 -4.69 -2.34
C LYS A 108 -50.86 -5.86 -1.43
N TYR A 109 -50.72 -7.07 -1.97
CA TYR A 109 -50.42 -8.28 -1.19
C TYR A 109 -49.02 -8.85 -1.42
N TYR A 110 -48.35 -8.42 -2.49
CA TYR A 110 -47.05 -8.91 -2.94
C TYR A 110 -46.01 -7.79 -3.09
N ASP A 111 -46.29 -6.58 -2.61
CA ASP A 111 -45.30 -5.50 -2.65
C ASP A 111 -44.17 -5.74 -1.63
N GLY A 112 -42.99 -5.17 -1.91
CA GLY A 112 -41.78 -5.45 -1.14
C GLY A 112 -40.62 -4.51 -1.44
N PRO A 113 -39.47 -4.69 -0.79
CA PRO A 113 -38.40 -3.67 -0.73
C PRO A 113 -37.78 -3.25 -2.07
N VAL A 114 -37.95 -4.04 -3.15
CA VAL A 114 -37.52 -3.69 -4.51
C VAL A 114 -38.65 -3.82 -5.56
N GLY A 115 -39.92 -3.80 -5.12
CA GLY A 115 -41.12 -3.91 -5.95
C GLY A 115 -41.94 -5.19 -5.73
N PRO A 116 -42.95 -5.47 -6.58
CA PRO A 116 -43.86 -6.59 -6.39
C PRO A 116 -43.19 -7.95 -6.68
N GLY A 117 -43.26 -8.87 -5.73
CA GLY A 117 -42.64 -10.20 -5.78
C GLY A 117 -43.23 -11.18 -4.77
N VAL A 118 -43.00 -12.48 -4.97
CA VAL A 118 -43.61 -13.54 -4.16
C VAL A 118 -42.68 -13.99 -3.04
N TYR A 119 -43.18 -13.98 -1.81
CA TYR A 119 -42.42 -14.34 -0.62
C TYR A 119 -42.31 -15.86 -0.43
N PHE A 120 -41.11 -16.35 -0.15
CA PHE A 120 -40.80 -17.76 0.07
C PHE A 120 -40.08 -17.96 1.42
N GLN A 121 -40.52 -18.99 2.15
CA GLN A 121 -39.89 -19.50 3.37
C GLN A 121 -40.32 -20.95 3.59
N GLN A 122 -39.38 -21.88 3.39
CA GLN A 122 -39.59 -23.33 3.54
C GLN A 122 -40.11 -23.75 4.91
N THR A 123 -39.65 -23.10 5.99
CA THR A 123 -39.86 -23.57 7.38
C THR A 123 -41.18 -23.13 8.01
N THR A 124 -41.64 -21.91 7.72
CA THR A 124 -42.85 -21.31 8.30
C THR A 124 -43.95 -20.98 7.29
N GLY A 125 -43.68 -21.11 5.98
CA GLY A 125 -44.65 -20.79 4.93
C GLY A 125 -45.79 -21.81 4.78
N ALA A 126 -46.88 -21.37 4.15
CA ALA A 126 -47.99 -22.22 3.75
C ALA A 126 -47.79 -22.77 2.33
N ALA A 127 -48.15 -24.04 2.12
CA ALA A 127 -48.16 -24.66 0.80
C ALA A 127 -49.36 -24.17 -0.04
N GLY A 128 -49.23 -24.26 -1.37
CA GLY A 128 -50.29 -23.94 -2.32
C GLY A 128 -50.19 -22.55 -2.97
N THR A 129 -51.06 -22.31 -3.95
CA THR A 129 -50.94 -21.25 -4.97
C THR A 129 -52.07 -20.21 -4.94
N THR A 130 -52.75 -20.05 -3.81
CA THR A 130 -53.95 -19.19 -3.72
C THR A 130 -53.56 -17.71 -3.67
N LEU A 131 -53.85 -16.96 -4.75
CA LEU A 131 -53.55 -15.52 -4.83
C LEU A 131 -54.18 -14.72 -3.67
N GLY A 132 -53.42 -13.79 -3.11
CA GLY A 132 -53.82 -12.99 -1.94
C GLY A 132 -53.78 -13.74 -0.61
N THR A 133 -53.56 -15.06 -0.62
CA THR A 133 -53.39 -15.88 0.59
C THR A 133 -51.97 -16.41 0.70
N ASN A 134 -51.48 -17.15 -0.29
CA ASN A 134 -50.13 -17.73 -0.31
C ASN A 134 -49.11 -16.74 -0.91
N GLY A 135 -47.86 -16.82 -0.48
CA GLY A 135 -46.74 -16.08 -1.07
C GLY A 135 -46.69 -14.59 -0.72
N THR A 136 -47.46 -14.17 0.27
CA THR A 136 -47.46 -12.79 0.80
C THR A 136 -46.44 -12.64 1.93
N ALA A 137 -46.07 -11.42 2.29
CA ALA A 137 -45.08 -11.18 3.35
C ALA A 137 -45.45 -11.83 4.71
N THR A 138 -46.74 -11.94 5.02
CA THR A 138 -47.26 -12.54 6.27
C THR A 138 -47.61 -14.02 6.15
N ASN A 139 -47.69 -14.57 4.92
CA ASN A 139 -47.94 -15.98 4.67
C ASN A 139 -47.15 -16.46 3.43
N PRO A 140 -45.81 -16.55 3.55
CA PRO A 140 -44.94 -16.94 2.43
C PRO A 140 -45.22 -18.37 1.96
N CYS A 141 -44.79 -18.71 0.74
CA CYS A 141 -44.84 -20.08 0.24
C CYS A 141 -43.78 -20.97 0.91
N SER A 142 -44.14 -22.18 1.35
CA SER A 142 -43.16 -23.18 1.81
C SER A 142 -42.58 -24.07 0.71
N SER A 143 -43.07 -23.97 -0.54
CA SER A 143 -42.41 -24.56 -1.70
C SER A 143 -42.07 -23.52 -2.77
N ILE A 144 -40.90 -23.67 -3.38
CA ILE A 144 -40.44 -22.77 -4.45
C ILE A 144 -41.24 -22.98 -5.74
N ALA A 145 -41.89 -24.14 -5.90
CA ALA A 145 -42.82 -24.43 -6.99
C ALA A 145 -44.13 -23.63 -6.84
N ASP A 146 -44.67 -23.52 -5.62
CA ASP A 146 -45.83 -22.67 -5.33
C ASP A 146 -45.49 -21.20 -5.57
N ALA A 147 -44.36 -20.73 -5.06
CA ALA A 147 -43.91 -19.35 -5.21
C ALA A 147 -43.80 -18.93 -6.68
N LYS A 148 -43.16 -19.76 -7.51
CA LYS A 148 -43.07 -19.55 -8.97
C LYS A 148 -44.44 -19.58 -9.66
N SER A 149 -45.31 -20.53 -9.29
CA SER A 149 -46.66 -20.64 -9.88
C SER A 149 -47.52 -19.39 -9.60
N ILE A 150 -47.36 -18.78 -8.41
CA ILE A 150 -47.99 -17.50 -8.07
C ILE A 150 -47.34 -16.36 -8.88
N ALA A 151 -46.01 -16.31 -8.97
CA ALA A 151 -45.28 -15.29 -9.69
C ALA A 151 -45.69 -15.24 -11.18
N ASP A 152 -45.73 -16.41 -11.84
CA ASP A 152 -46.19 -16.60 -13.22
C ASP A 152 -47.64 -16.11 -13.40
N THR A 153 -48.52 -16.38 -12.42
CA THR A 153 -49.93 -15.99 -12.46
C THR A 153 -50.12 -14.48 -12.25
N LEU A 154 -49.24 -13.84 -11.46
CA LEU A 154 -49.22 -12.38 -11.26
C LEU A 154 -48.50 -11.64 -12.39
N GLY A 155 -47.72 -12.33 -13.23
CA GLY A 155 -46.88 -11.72 -14.26
C GLY A 155 -45.62 -11.05 -13.71
N VAL A 156 -45.12 -11.47 -12.54
CA VAL A 156 -43.87 -11.00 -11.93
C VAL A 156 -42.82 -12.09 -11.94
N ASN A 157 -41.54 -11.72 -11.96
CA ASN A 157 -40.42 -12.67 -11.92
C ASN A 157 -39.60 -12.59 -10.61
N LEU A 158 -39.99 -11.71 -9.68
CA LEU A 158 -39.31 -11.49 -8.40
C LEU A 158 -39.82 -12.45 -7.32
N ILE A 159 -38.89 -13.10 -6.61
CA ILE A 159 -39.14 -13.98 -5.46
C ILE A 159 -38.31 -13.49 -4.27
N TYR A 160 -38.99 -13.16 -3.18
CA TYR A 160 -38.39 -12.72 -1.92
C TYR A 160 -38.03 -13.92 -1.04
N MET A 161 -36.73 -14.12 -0.84
CA MET A 161 -36.17 -15.14 0.05
C MET A 161 -36.04 -14.55 1.45
N LEU A 162 -36.90 -14.98 2.38
CA LEU A 162 -36.85 -14.53 3.77
C LEU A 162 -35.64 -15.15 4.53
N PRO A 163 -35.19 -14.58 5.67
CA PRO A 163 -34.12 -15.17 6.48
C PRO A 163 -34.47 -16.61 6.90
N ASP A 164 -33.47 -17.48 6.91
CA ASP A 164 -33.52 -18.94 7.08
C ASP A 164 -34.26 -19.74 5.98
N ALA A 165 -34.62 -19.11 4.85
CA ALA A 165 -35.26 -19.81 3.73
C ALA A 165 -34.23 -20.55 2.86
N SER A 166 -34.40 -21.87 2.69
CA SER A 166 -33.61 -22.68 1.75
C SER A 166 -34.49 -23.24 0.63
N ALA A 167 -34.07 -23.06 -0.63
CA ALA A 167 -34.78 -23.54 -1.82
C ALA A 167 -33.89 -24.41 -2.71
N THR A 168 -34.23 -25.70 -2.86
CA THR A 168 -33.64 -26.56 -3.90
C THR A 168 -34.47 -26.50 -5.17
N PHE A 169 -33.87 -26.12 -6.30
CA PHE A 169 -34.56 -26.12 -7.58
C PHE A 169 -34.77 -27.55 -8.10
N THR A 170 -36.04 -27.92 -8.32
CA THR A 170 -36.46 -29.18 -8.95
C THR A 170 -36.90 -29.01 -10.41
N ALA A 171 -36.94 -27.77 -10.89
CA ALA A 171 -37.21 -27.37 -12.26
C ALA A 171 -36.46 -26.05 -12.58
N SER A 172 -36.18 -25.80 -13.86
CA SER A 172 -35.52 -24.57 -14.33
C SER A 172 -36.11 -23.29 -13.73
N ALA A 173 -35.22 -22.39 -13.32
CA ALA A 173 -35.51 -21.08 -12.75
C ALA A 173 -35.07 -19.94 -13.68
N ASN A 174 -35.20 -20.14 -15.00
CA ASN A 174 -34.87 -19.13 -16.00
C ASN A 174 -35.68 -17.84 -15.80
N ASP A 175 -35.05 -16.70 -16.09
CA ASP A 175 -35.64 -15.36 -16.10
C ASP A 175 -36.20 -14.82 -14.75
N TYR A 176 -36.10 -15.57 -13.63
CA TYR A 176 -36.49 -15.11 -12.28
C TYR A 176 -35.39 -14.31 -11.57
N HIS A 177 -35.80 -13.41 -10.66
CA HIS A 177 -34.93 -12.71 -9.71
C HIS A 177 -35.22 -13.18 -8.28
N PHE A 178 -34.23 -13.80 -7.63
CA PHE A 178 -34.27 -14.22 -6.24
C PHE A 178 -33.56 -13.18 -5.37
N TYR A 179 -34.30 -12.54 -4.46
CA TYR A 179 -33.81 -11.44 -3.63
C TYR A 179 -33.89 -11.79 -2.14
N GLY A 180 -32.75 -11.78 -1.44
CA GLY A 180 -32.66 -12.02 0.00
C GLY A 180 -33.05 -10.79 0.80
N THR A 181 -34.00 -10.92 1.72
CA THR A 181 -34.44 -9.81 2.59
C THR A 181 -33.66 -9.70 3.90
N GLY A 182 -32.49 -10.34 4.00
CA GLY A 182 -31.66 -10.42 5.20
C GLY A 182 -30.17 -10.30 4.91
N ASN A 183 -29.33 -10.73 5.86
CA ASN A 183 -27.87 -10.77 5.66
C ASN A 183 -27.49 -11.80 4.57
N ARG A 184 -26.35 -11.56 3.91
CA ARG A 184 -25.93 -12.25 2.66
C ARG A 184 -25.98 -13.78 2.67
N SER A 185 -25.88 -14.41 3.84
CA SER A 185 -25.85 -15.87 4.00
C SER A 185 -27.08 -16.41 4.75
N SER A 186 -28.10 -15.57 5.05
CA SER A 186 -29.28 -15.99 5.81
C SER A 186 -30.29 -16.79 4.99
N ALA A 187 -30.30 -16.69 3.66
CA ALA A 187 -31.15 -17.48 2.79
C ALA A 187 -30.32 -18.15 1.69
N GLU A 188 -30.72 -19.36 1.28
CA GLU A 188 -29.96 -20.21 0.35
C GLU A 188 -30.79 -20.66 -0.85
N VAL A 189 -30.16 -20.68 -2.03
CA VAL A 189 -30.66 -21.35 -3.23
C VAL A 189 -29.68 -22.45 -3.66
N ILE A 190 -30.16 -23.69 -3.67
CA ILE A 190 -29.43 -24.88 -4.14
C ILE A 190 -29.86 -25.17 -5.58
N LEU A 191 -28.94 -25.01 -6.53
CA LEU A 191 -29.26 -24.97 -7.98
C LEU A 191 -29.79 -26.28 -8.58
N GLY A 192 -29.64 -27.42 -7.90
CA GLY A 192 -30.37 -28.67 -8.20
C GLY A 192 -30.17 -29.29 -9.59
N GLY A 193 -29.13 -28.91 -10.33
CA GLY A 193 -28.88 -29.33 -11.71
C GLY A 193 -29.75 -28.62 -12.75
N GLN A 194 -30.42 -27.52 -12.38
CA GLN A 194 -31.44 -26.87 -13.20
C GLN A 194 -30.88 -25.71 -14.05
N ASP A 195 -31.55 -25.39 -15.16
CA ASP A 195 -31.20 -24.19 -15.95
C ASP A 195 -31.62 -22.92 -15.20
N ILE A 196 -30.73 -21.93 -15.20
CA ILE A 196 -30.84 -20.62 -14.55
C ILE A 196 -30.48 -19.48 -15.52
N LYS A 197 -30.69 -19.70 -16.82
CA LYS A 197 -30.53 -18.68 -17.86
C LYS A 197 -31.30 -17.41 -17.51
N ASN A 198 -30.64 -16.27 -17.64
CA ASN A 198 -31.16 -14.93 -17.32
C ASN A 198 -31.58 -14.75 -15.86
N ALA A 199 -31.36 -15.73 -14.98
CA ALA A 199 -31.74 -15.62 -13.58
C ALA A 199 -30.82 -14.63 -12.85
N LYS A 200 -31.41 -13.88 -11.91
CA LYS A 200 -30.69 -12.97 -11.01
C LYS A 200 -30.78 -13.49 -9.58
N PHE A 201 -29.66 -13.49 -8.87
CA PHE A 201 -29.56 -13.83 -7.45
C PHE A 201 -28.98 -12.61 -6.73
N GLU A 202 -29.59 -12.18 -5.63
CA GLU A 202 -29.16 -10.97 -4.92
C GLU A 202 -29.32 -11.12 -3.41
N GLY A 203 -28.27 -10.79 -2.64
CA GLY A 203 -28.32 -10.82 -1.17
C GLY A 203 -28.45 -12.20 -0.52
N ILE A 204 -28.16 -13.28 -1.25
CA ILE A 204 -28.36 -14.68 -0.82
C ILE A 204 -27.12 -15.56 -1.02
N LYS A 205 -27.10 -16.67 -0.29
CA LYS A 205 -26.20 -17.80 -0.54
C LYS A 205 -26.70 -18.59 -1.75
N VAL A 206 -25.80 -18.99 -2.63
CA VAL A 206 -26.07 -19.88 -3.77
C VAL A 206 -25.09 -21.04 -3.74
N SER A 207 -25.57 -22.26 -3.95
CA SER A 207 -24.76 -23.48 -3.86
C SER A 207 -25.21 -24.58 -4.84
N GLY A 208 -24.37 -25.61 -5.00
CA GLY A 208 -24.66 -26.77 -5.85
C GLY A 208 -24.49 -26.53 -7.35
N THR A 209 -25.11 -27.39 -8.17
CA THR A 209 -24.85 -27.46 -9.62
C THR A 209 -25.89 -26.73 -10.46
N SER A 210 -25.42 -25.82 -11.30
CA SER A 210 -26.14 -25.23 -12.44
C SER A 210 -26.19 -26.21 -13.61
N GLY A 211 -27.36 -26.35 -14.24
CA GLY A 211 -27.54 -27.01 -15.53
C GLY A 211 -27.58 -26.05 -16.72
N ALA A 212 -27.12 -24.80 -16.54
CA ALA A 212 -27.62 -23.69 -17.35
C ALA A 212 -27.10 -23.55 -18.78
N THR A 213 -28.03 -23.33 -19.70
CA THR A 213 -27.76 -23.10 -21.13
C THR A 213 -27.51 -21.62 -21.45
N GLY A 214 -27.94 -20.70 -20.57
CA GLY A 214 -27.64 -19.27 -20.64
C GLY A 214 -26.98 -18.73 -19.35
N ASP A 215 -26.60 -17.46 -19.40
CA ASP A 215 -25.82 -16.80 -18.34
C ASP A 215 -26.70 -16.34 -17.17
N ALA A 216 -26.13 -16.26 -15.97
CA ALA A 216 -26.79 -15.79 -14.75
C ALA A 216 -26.09 -14.56 -14.15
N THR A 217 -26.79 -13.82 -13.29
CA THR A 217 -26.25 -12.67 -12.57
C THR A 217 -26.35 -12.88 -11.06
N PHE A 218 -25.23 -12.77 -10.34
CA PHE A 218 -25.13 -12.86 -8.89
C PHE A 218 -24.68 -11.50 -8.37
N ILE A 219 -25.39 -10.89 -7.42
CA ILE A 219 -25.06 -9.57 -6.85
C ILE A 219 -25.05 -9.65 -5.33
N ASN A 220 -23.93 -9.32 -4.70
CA ASN A 220 -23.78 -9.39 -3.24
C ASN A 220 -24.27 -10.75 -2.68
N CYS A 221 -23.87 -11.84 -3.32
CA CYS A 221 -24.16 -13.22 -2.91
C CYS A 221 -22.98 -13.85 -2.14
N GLU A 222 -23.25 -14.91 -1.38
CA GLU A 222 -22.23 -15.92 -1.10
C GLU A 222 -22.34 -17.03 -2.15
N LEU A 223 -21.21 -17.42 -2.77
CA LEU A 223 -21.13 -18.51 -3.74
C LEU A 223 -20.38 -19.68 -3.09
N GLU A 224 -21.12 -20.62 -2.50
CA GLU A 224 -20.54 -21.81 -1.87
C GLU A 224 -20.51 -22.99 -2.86
N SER A 225 -19.31 -23.34 -3.33
CA SER A 225 -19.06 -24.51 -4.18
C SER A 225 -19.97 -24.63 -5.42
N VAL A 226 -20.30 -23.49 -6.04
CA VAL A 226 -21.24 -23.44 -7.18
C VAL A 226 -20.60 -24.05 -8.42
N THR A 227 -21.20 -25.11 -8.94
CA THR A 227 -20.72 -25.80 -10.16
C THR A 227 -21.49 -25.32 -11.37
N GLY A 228 -20.79 -25.01 -12.47
CA GLY A 228 -21.41 -24.52 -13.70
C GLY A 228 -21.73 -23.01 -13.69
N LEU A 229 -20.91 -22.21 -13.02
CA LEU A 229 -20.94 -20.75 -13.08
C LEU A 229 -20.71 -20.24 -14.51
N ARG A 230 -21.40 -19.14 -14.84
CA ARG A 230 -21.33 -18.39 -16.10
C ARG A 230 -22.10 -17.07 -15.98
N GLY A 231 -21.67 -16.04 -16.71
CA GLY A 231 -22.25 -14.68 -16.64
C GLY A 231 -21.46 -13.75 -15.72
N LEU A 232 -22.13 -13.14 -14.74
CA LEU A 232 -21.57 -12.10 -13.88
C LEU A 232 -21.81 -12.39 -12.40
N ALA A 233 -20.75 -12.43 -11.60
CA ALA A 233 -20.81 -12.21 -10.17
C ALA A 233 -20.28 -10.81 -9.84
N LYS A 234 -21.03 -10.03 -9.05
CA LYS A 234 -20.68 -8.68 -8.61
C LYS A 234 -20.76 -8.58 -7.09
N GLU A 235 -19.68 -8.12 -6.45
CA GLU A 235 -19.60 -7.92 -4.98
C GLU A 235 -19.86 -9.20 -4.16
N CYS A 236 -19.72 -10.38 -4.80
CA CYS A 236 -19.96 -11.69 -4.18
C CYS A 236 -18.76 -12.19 -3.38
N GLY A 237 -19.03 -12.89 -2.28
CA GLY A 237 -18.03 -13.68 -1.57
C GLY A 237 -17.94 -15.11 -2.12
N LEU A 238 -16.74 -15.68 -2.21
CA LEU A 238 -16.54 -17.07 -2.62
C LEU A 238 -16.16 -17.96 -1.42
N THR A 239 -16.83 -19.11 -1.29
CA THR A 239 -16.54 -20.17 -0.32
C THR A 239 -16.46 -21.54 -1.01
N GLY A 240 -15.73 -22.48 -0.39
CA GLY A 240 -15.55 -23.84 -0.92
C GLY A 240 -14.81 -23.92 -2.26
N THR A 241 -15.27 -24.76 -3.19
CA THR A 241 -14.69 -24.90 -4.55
C THR A 241 -15.77 -24.84 -5.62
N SER A 242 -15.79 -23.76 -6.39
CA SER A 242 -16.73 -23.53 -7.48
C SER A 242 -16.14 -23.99 -8.83
N SER A 243 -16.94 -24.02 -9.90
CA SER A 243 -16.45 -24.31 -11.27
C SER A 243 -17.16 -23.52 -12.36
N VAL A 244 -16.43 -23.16 -13.42
CA VAL A 244 -16.94 -22.44 -14.60
C VAL A 244 -17.10 -23.42 -15.77
N ILE A 245 -18.24 -23.38 -16.46
CA ILE A 245 -18.59 -24.34 -17.51
C ILE A 245 -17.90 -24.03 -18.86
N ALA A 246 -17.67 -25.08 -19.66
CA ALA A 246 -16.92 -25.01 -20.91
C ALA A 246 -17.53 -24.00 -21.91
N SER A 247 -16.66 -23.33 -22.66
CA SER A 247 -17.04 -22.37 -23.72
C SER A 247 -17.97 -21.23 -23.27
N THR A 248 -17.91 -20.81 -22.00
CA THR A 248 -18.65 -19.65 -21.48
C THR A 248 -17.72 -18.58 -20.93
N ALA A 249 -18.25 -17.37 -20.73
CA ALA A 249 -17.57 -16.30 -19.99
C ALA A 249 -18.11 -16.21 -18.56
N MET A 250 -17.22 -15.95 -17.60
CA MET A 250 -17.58 -15.61 -16.22
C MET A 250 -16.77 -14.39 -15.76
N THR A 251 -17.44 -13.34 -15.30
CA THR A 251 -16.79 -12.16 -14.70
C THR A 251 -17.06 -12.12 -13.20
N PHE A 252 -16.02 -11.84 -12.42
CA PHE A 252 -16.06 -11.63 -10.97
C PHE A 252 -15.63 -10.18 -10.67
N GLU A 253 -16.59 -9.27 -10.55
CA GLU A 253 -16.40 -7.83 -10.36
C GLU A 253 -16.51 -7.47 -8.87
N LYS A 254 -15.44 -6.97 -8.24
CA LYS A 254 -15.36 -6.66 -6.79
C LYS A 254 -15.72 -7.84 -5.88
N CYS A 255 -15.59 -9.06 -6.38
CA CYS A 255 -15.78 -10.27 -5.58
C CYS A 255 -14.58 -10.50 -4.65
N TYR A 256 -14.75 -11.32 -3.62
CA TYR A 256 -13.69 -11.52 -2.63
C TYR A 256 -13.70 -12.90 -1.97
N SER A 257 -12.58 -13.28 -1.35
CA SER A 257 -12.50 -14.48 -0.51
C SER A 257 -13.29 -14.29 0.78
N LEU A 258 -14.22 -15.20 1.06
CA LEU A 258 -14.80 -15.36 2.40
C LEU A 258 -14.00 -16.36 3.26
N VAL A 259 -13.01 -17.07 2.69
CA VAL A 259 -12.14 -17.98 3.44
C VAL A 259 -11.03 -17.18 4.14
N PRO A 260 -10.89 -17.27 5.48
CA PRO A 260 -9.86 -16.56 6.22
C PRO A 260 -8.52 -17.32 6.30
N GLY A 261 -7.44 -16.60 6.60
CA GLY A 261 -6.10 -17.16 6.81
C GLY A 261 -5.34 -17.49 5.52
N ALA A 262 -4.54 -18.56 5.55
CA ALA A 262 -3.69 -18.97 4.42
C ALA A 262 -4.43 -19.80 3.35
N SER A 263 -5.61 -20.31 3.68
CA SER A 263 -6.52 -21.05 2.80
C SER A 263 -7.26 -20.12 1.84
N THR A 264 -7.69 -20.64 0.69
CA THR A 264 -8.33 -19.84 -0.37
C THR A 264 -9.51 -20.62 -0.98
N PRO A 265 -10.60 -19.96 -1.41
CA PRO A 265 -11.62 -20.59 -2.24
C PRO A 265 -10.99 -21.16 -3.53
N GLY A 266 -11.54 -22.28 -4.01
CA GLY A 266 -11.12 -22.92 -5.24
C GLY A 266 -12.01 -22.55 -6.43
N LEU A 267 -11.40 -22.45 -7.62
CA LEU A 267 -12.11 -22.35 -8.89
C LEU A 267 -11.56 -23.36 -9.89
N THR A 268 -12.44 -24.16 -10.46
CA THR A 268 -12.14 -25.24 -11.41
C THR A 268 -12.61 -24.82 -12.81
N PHE A 269 -11.71 -24.70 -13.78
CA PHE A 269 -12.09 -24.34 -15.15
C PHE A 269 -12.35 -25.60 -15.99
N ALA A 270 -13.52 -25.66 -16.62
CA ALA A 270 -13.75 -26.56 -17.75
C ALA A 270 -13.12 -25.99 -19.04
N ALA A 271 -12.89 -26.85 -20.04
CA ALA A 271 -12.18 -26.47 -21.26
C ALA A 271 -12.79 -25.26 -21.98
N SER A 272 -11.95 -24.34 -22.44
CA SER A 272 -12.34 -23.15 -23.21
C SER A 272 -13.27 -22.17 -22.47
N ALA A 273 -13.38 -22.25 -21.14
CA ALA A 273 -13.98 -21.20 -20.32
C ALA A 273 -13.08 -19.96 -20.27
N SER A 274 -13.68 -18.78 -20.35
CA SER A 274 -13.02 -17.46 -20.19
C SER A 274 -13.42 -16.86 -18.85
N VAL A 275 -12.45 -16.45 -18.03
CA VAL A 275 -12.71 -15.97 -16.66
C VAL A 275 -11.95 -14.68 -16.38
N GLY A 276 -12.70 -13.62 -16.07
CA GLY A 276 -12.14 -12.31 -15.71
C GLY A 276 -12.46 -11.97 -14.27
N PHE A 277 -11.45 -11.95 -13.39
CA PHE A 277 -11.56 -11.24 -12.12
C PHE A 277 -11.23 -9.77 -12.34
N ARG A 278 -11.97 -8.89 -11.67
CA ARG A 278 -11.83 -7.43 -11.68
C ARG A 278 -12.01 -6.91 -10.26
N HIS A 279 -11.07 -6.10 -9.78
CA HIS A 279 -11.08 -5.57 -8.42
C HIS A 279 -11.24 -6.65 -7.32
N TYR A 280 -10.72 -7.87 -7.52
CA TYR A 280 -10.87 -8.96 -6.54
C TYR A 280 -10.02 -8.71 -5.28
N SER A 281 -10.47 -9.15 -4.10
CA SER A 281 -9.65 -9.11 -2.89
C SER A 281 -9.54 -10.46 -2.15
N GLY A 282 -8.33 -10.74 -1.65
CA GLY A 282 -8.02 -11.93 -0.86
C GLY A 282 -7.43 -13.07 -1.69
N GLY A 283 -7.66 -14.30 -1.25
CA GLY A 283 -7.07 -15.49 -1.87
C GLY A 283 -7.96 -16.15 -2.92
N ILE A 284 -7.37 -16.73 -3.97
CA ILE A 284 -8.05 -17.59 -4.94
C ILE A 284 -7.10 -18.71 -5.40
N GLN A 285 -7.60 -19.94 -5.53
CA GLN A 285 -6.85 -21.07 -6.07
C GLN A 285 -7.49 -21.60 -7.36
N PHE A 286 -6.69 -21.78 -8.40
CA PHE A 286 -7.09 -22.44 -9.65
C PHE A 286 -6.79 -23.93 -9.57
N ASN A 287 -7.86 -24.73 -9.51
CA ASN A 287 -7.80 -26.18 -9.27
C ASN A 287 -7.61 -26.99 -10.55
N SER A 288 -8.01 -26.47 -11.71
CA SER A 288 -7.72 -27.06 -13.02
C SER A 288 -7.85 -26.00 -14.11
N GLY A 289 -7.05 -26.11 -15.16
CA GLY A 289 -7.11 -25.26 -16.34
C GLY A 289 -6.19 -25.76 -17.45
N ALA A 290 -6.53 -25.41 -18.70
CA ALA A 290 -5.81 -25.82 -19.90
C ALA A 290 -5.53 -24.62 -20.82
N ALA A 291 -4.68 -24.81 -21.84
CA ALA A 291 -4.28 -23.77 -22.79
C ALA A 291 -5.43 -23.05 -23.54
N THR A 292 -6.64 -23.64 -23.59
CA THR A 292 -7.80 -22.98 -24.21
C THR A 292 -8.56 -22.07 -23.25
N ASN A 293 -8.25 -22.09 -21.95
CA ASN A 293 -8.83 -21.18 -20.97
C ASN A 293 -8.16 -19.80 -21.05
N ALA A 294 -8.98 -18.76 -21.14
CA ALA A 294 -8.52 -17.38 -21.12
C ALA A 294 -8.81 -16.77 -19.74
N VAL A 295 -7.80 -16.71 -18.87
CA VAL A 295 -7.96 -16.20 -17.50
C VAL A 295 -7.25 -14.86 -17.33
N THR A 296 -7.95 -13.89 -16.75
CA THR A 296 -7.36 -12.62 -16.28
C THR A 296 -7.69 -12.43 -14.81
N VAL A 297 -6.68 -12.08 -14.02
CA VAL A 297 -6.76 -11.84 -12.59
C VAL A 297 -6.34 -10.41 -12.31
N GLU A 298 -7.23 -9.63 -11.69
CA GLU A 298 -7.04 -8.20 -11.43
C GLU A 298 -7.61 -7.87 -10.06
N GLY A 299 -6.80 -7.29 -9.18
CA GLY A 299 -7.12 -7.12 -7.77
C GLY A 299 -5.89 -7.15 -6.86
N VAL A 300 -6.09 -7.58 -5.61
CA VAL A 300 -5.03 -7.72 -4.60
C VAL A 300 -5.18 -9.01 -3.78
N GLY A 301 -4.07 -9.68 -3.47
CA GLY A 301 -4.04 -10.79 -2.52
C GLY A 301 -3.17 -11.97 -2.96
N LYS A 302 -3.71 -13.19 -2.92
CA LYS A 302 -2.95 -14.44 -3.13
C LYS A 302 -3.56 -15.27 -4.25
N LEU A 303 -2.77 -15.56 -5.29
CA LEU A 303 -3.16 -16.42 -6.40
C LEU A 303 -2.38 -17.74 -6.29
N VAL A 304 -3.08 -18.87 -6.18
CA VAL A 304 -2.47 -20.20 -6.25
C VAL A 304 -2.87 -20.87 -7.55
N ILE A 305 -1.91 -21.33 -8.34
CA ILE A 305 -2.17 -22.19 -9.49
C ILE A 305 -1.77 -23.61 -9.09
N ALA A 306 -2.74 -24.51 -8.94
CA ALA A 306 -2.47 -25.87 -8.50
C ALA A 306 -1.75 -26.68 -9.61
N ALA A 307 -0.97 -27.69 -9.23
CA ALA A 307 -0.19 -28.53 -10.15
C ALA A 307 -1.02 -29.27 -11.23
N SER A 308 -2.33 -29.36 -11.03
CA SER A 308 -3.32 -29.84 -12.00
C SER A 308 -3.63 -28.85 -13.15
N CYS A 309 -3.11 -27.64 -13.11
CA CYS A 309 -3.17 -26.66 -14.21
C CYS A 309 -1.98 -26.85 -15.17
N THR A 310 -2.05 -27.85 -16.04
CA THR A 310 -0.90 -28.29 -16.86
C THR A 310 -0.65 -27.48 -18.14
N SER A 311 -1.37 -26.38 -18.37
CA SER A 311 -1.14 -25.47 -19.50
C SER A 311 -1.89 -24.13 -19.39
N LEU A 312 -2.28 -23.71 -18.19
CA LEU A 312 -3.16 -22.55 -18.02
C LEU A 312 -2.44 -21.24 -18.34
N ALA A 313 -3.03 -20.40 -19.18
CA ALA A 313 -2.59 -19.03 -19.42
C ALA A 313 -3.31 -18.06 -18.47
N VAL A 314 -2.57 -17.29 -17.67
CA VAL A 314 -3.12 -16.31 -16.73
C VAL A 314 -2.45 -14.96 -16.90
N GLN A 315 -3.25 -13.95 -17.28
CA GLN A 315 -2.83 -12.55 -17.17
C GLN A 315 -3.06 -12.07 -15.73
N VAL A 316 -2.02 -11.61 -15.04
CA VAL A 316 -2.09 -11.14 -13.65
C VAL A 316 -1.81 -9.63 -13.58
N ARG A 317 -2.66 -8.90 -12.85
CA ARG A 317 -2.64 -7.43 -12.75
C ARG A 317 -2.89 -6.96 -11.32
N GLY A 318 -2.13 -5.96 -10.88
CA GLY A 318 -2.15 -5.50 -9.48
C GLY A 318 -1.35 -6.42 -8.54
N ALA A 319 -1.45 -6.16 -7.23
CA ALA A 319 -0.56 -6.75 -6.22
C ALA A 319 -0.98 -8.18 -5.82
N TRP A 320 -0.37 -9.18 -6.48
CA TRP A 320 -0.62 -10.59 -6.22
C TRP A 320 0.62 -11.34 -5.76
N LEU A 321 0.54 -11.98 -4.59
CA LEU A 321 1.44 -13.07 -4.22
C LEU A 321 1.03 -14.32 -5.03
N VAL A 322 1.72 -14.56 -6.14
CA VAL A 322 1.47 -15.72 -7.01
C VAL A 322 2.30 -16.91 -6.54
N SER A 323 1.64 -18.05 -6.36
CA SER A 323 2.26 -19.35 -6.10
C SER A 323 1.83 -20.31 -7.21
N ASP A 324 2.71 -20.49 -8.20
CA ASP A 324 2.49 -21.43 -9.29
C ASP A 324 3.11 -22.78 -8.94
N LEU A 325 2.26 -23.81 -8.91
CA LEU A 325 2.64 -25.20 -8.72
C LEU A 325 2.45 -26.00 -10.02
N GLY A 326 1.95 -25.38 -11.09
CA GLY A 326 1.84 -25.95 -12.43
C GLY A 326 3.19 -25.91 -13.14
N THR A 327 3.62 -27.05 -13.70
CA THR A 327 4.93 -27.15 -14.36
C THR A 327 5.01 -26.49 -15.74
N THR A 328 3.88 -25.98 -16.24
CA THR A 328 3.68 -25.55 -17.64
C THR A 328 2.60 -24.47 -17.79
N SER A 329 2.24 -23.78 -16.69
CA SER A 329 1.43 -22.56 -16.75
C SER A 329 2.17 -21.46 -17.53
N SER A 330 1.43 -20.51 -18.09
CA SER A 330 2.02 -19.26 -18.61
C SER A 330 1.44 -18.06 -17.86
N LEU A 331 2.29 -17.47 -17.01
CA LEU A 331 2.00 -16.22 -16.33
C LEU A 331 2.39 -15.05 -17.25
N THR A 332 1.52 -14.05 -17.34
CA THR A 332 1.83 -12.79 -18.00
C THR A 332 1.43 -11.65 -17.09
N TYR A 333 2.42 -10.94 -16.57
CA TYR A 333 2.22 -9.82 -15.66
C TYR A 333 1.91 -8.53 -16.42
N ASP A 334 1.31 -7.54 -15.74
CA ASP A 334 1.31 -6.18 -16.25
C ASP A 334 2.73 -5.57 -16.21
N SER A 335 2.96 -4.50 -16.97
CA SER A 335 4.28 -3.92 -17.17
C SER A 335 4.96 -3.45 -15.89
N HIS A 336 4.21 -3.05 -14.85
CA HIS A 336 4.82 -2.58 -13.60
C HIS A 336 5.34 -3.76 -12.77
N MET A 337 4.57 -4.84 -12.67
CA MET A 337 5.01 -6.03 -11.93
C MET A 337 6.05 -6.83 -12.71
N GLN A 338 6.07 -6.75 -14.05
CA GLN A 338 7.19 -7.23 -14.85
C GLN A 338 8.48 -6.45 -14.52
N THR A 339 8.46 -5.11 -14.51
CA THR A 339 9.65 -4.30 -14.13
C THR A 339 10.18 -4.63 -12.73
N ALA A 340 9.32 -4.98 -11.77
CA ALA A 340 9.76 -5.44 -10.44
C ALA A 340 10.48 -6.79 -10.47
N LEU A 341 10.07 -7.72 -11.36
CA LEU A 341 10.76 -8.99 -11.59
C LEU A 341 12.06 -8.81 -12.37
N ASP A 342 12.06 -7.95 -13.39
CA ASP A 342 13.25 -7.60 -14.18
C ASP A 342 14.36 -7.05 -13.26
N ILE A 343 14.01 -6.19 -12.29
CA ILE A 343 14.94 -5.67 -11.27
C ILE A 343 15.47 -6.79 -10.36
N LEU A 344 14.64 -7.75 -9.97
CA LEU A 344 15.07 -8.87 -9.12
C LEU A 344 16.05 -9.80 -9.87
N GLU A 345 15.79 -10.11 -11.14
CA GLU A 345 16.68 -10.90 -12.00
C GLU A 345 18.03 -10.18 -12.22
N ASP A 346 18.02 -8.86 -12.39
CA ASP A 346 19.21 -8.03 -12.52
C ASP A 346 20.05 -8.02 -11.23
N THR A 347 19.40 -8.00 -10.05
CA THR A 347 20.11 -8.10 -8.75
C THR A 347 20.68 -9.48 -8.43
N ASP A 348 20.09 -10.57 -8.93
CA ASP A 348 20.55 -11.94 -8.65
C ASP A 348 21.59 -12.45 -9.68
N THR A 349 21.61 -11.89 -10.89
CA THR A 349 22.46 -12.39 -12.00
C THR A 349 23.41 -11.34 -12.60
N THR A 350 22.93 -10.16 -12.97
CA THR A 350 23.78 -9.13 -13.61
C THR A 350 24.75 -8.53 -12.60
N ILE A 351 24.26 -8.02 -11.47
CA ILE A 351 25.08 -7.31 -10.49
C ILE A 351 26.20 -8.20 -9.91
N PRO A 352 25.95 -9.48 -9.52
CA PRO A 352 27.03 -10.38 -9.11
C PRO A 352 28.04 -10.67 -10.23
N GLY A 353 27.60 -10.75 -11.49
CA GLY A 353 28.47 -10.90 -12.65
C GLY A 353 29.38 -9.70 -12.90
N GLU A 354 28.85 -8.48 -12.77
CA GLU A 354 29.66 -7.25 -12.84
C GLU A 354 30.62 -7.12 -11.64
N LEU A 355 30.18 -7.50 -10.44
CA LEU A 355 30.99 -7.46 -9.22
C LEU A 355 32.19 -8.42 -9.30
N ALA A 356 31.99 -9.68 -9.72
CA ALA A 356 33.10 -10.61 -9.99
C ALA A 356 34.04 -10.08 -11.10
N GLY A 357 33.49 -9.35 -12.07
CA GLY A 357 34.23 -8.61 -13.09
C GLY A 357 34.97 -7.36 -12.58
N ILE A 358 34.70 -6.91 -11.36
CA ILE A 358 35.46 -5.87 -10.63
C ILE A 358 36.51 -6.52 -9.75
N GLU A 359 36.17 -7.57 -8.99
CA GLU A 359 37.10 -8.34 -8.15
C GLU A 359 38.32 -8.81 -8.95
N SER A 360 38.12 -9.45 -10.11
CA SER A 360 39.22 -9.88 -10.98
C SER A 360 40.13 -8.72 -11.47
N LYS A 361 39.60 -7.49 -11.58
CA LYS A 361 40.40 -6.29 -11.89
C LYS A 361 41.15 -5.79 -10.65
N VAL A 362 40.56 -5.91 -9.46
CA VAL A 362 41.23 -5.60 -8.18
C VAL A 362 42.40 -6.56 -7.95
N ASP A 363 42.23 -7.87 -8.13
CA ASP A 363 43.31 -8.87 -8.06
C ASP A 363 44.46 -8.54 -9.02
N THR A 364 44.12 -8.08 -10.23
CA THR A 364 45.08 -7.66 -11.25
C THR A 364 45.84 -6.40 -10.82
N VAL A 365 45.18 -5.43 -10.18
CA VAL A 365 45.80 -4.24 -9.63
C VAL A 365 46.68 -4.57 -8.42
N ASP A 366 46.22 -5.44 -7.51
CA ASP A 366 46.96 -5.90 -6.33
C ASP A 366 48.26 -6.59 -6.74
N THR A 367 48.20 -7.50 -7.71
CA THR A 367 49.38 -8.16 -8.32
C THR A 367 50.39 -7.15 -8.90
N VAL A 368 49.92 -6.04 -9.48
CA VAL A 368 50.79 -4.98 -10.02
C VAL A 368 51.36 -4.09 -8.90
N VAL A 369 50.59 -3.82 -7.84
CA VAL A 369 51.05 -3.08 -6.66
C VAL A 369 52.13 -3.87 -5.91
N ASP A 370 51.94 -5.18 -5.71
CA ASP A 370 52.94 -6.07 -5.12
C ASP A 370 54.25 -6.06 -5.92
N ALA A 371 54.19 -6.12 -7.26
CA ALA A 371 55.37 -6.05 -8.11
C ALA A 371 56.12 -4.70 -7.97
N ILE A 372 55.40 -3.58 -7.82
CA ILE A 372 55.98 -2.25 -7.58
C ILE A 372 56.57 -2.14 -6.17
N LEU A 373 55.96 -2.75 -5.17
CA LEU A 373 56.46 -2.80 -3.79
C LEU A 373 57.75 -3.64 -3.68
N VAL A 374 57.88 -4.71 -4.49
CA VAL A 374 59.15 -5.45 -4.63
C VAL A 374 60.22 -4.59 -5.30
N ASP A 375 59.95 -4.02 -6.47
CA ASP A 375 60.94 -3.22 -7.21
C ASP A 375 61.46 -2.02 -6.38
N THR A 376 60.55 -1.30 -5.71
CA THR A 376 60.92 -0.17 -4.83
C THR A 376 61.53 -0.61 -3.49
N GLY A 377 61.24 -1.81 -3.01
CA GLY A 377 61.70 -2.34 -1.72
C GLY A 377 63.02 -3.11 -1.76
N THR A 378 63.36 -3.76 -2.87
CA THR A 378 64.58 -4.59 -3.01
C THR A 378 65.45 -4.20 -4.19
N ASP A 379 64.89 -4.06 -5.38
CA ASP A 379 65.68 -4.10 -6.62
C ASP A 379 66.26 -2.71 -6.96
N ILE A 380 65.49 -1.65 -6.75
CA ILE A 380 65.99 -0.26 -6.80
C ILE A 380 67.04 -0.01 -5.70
N PRO A 381 66.81 -0.35 -4.41
CA PRO A 381 67.85 -0.27 -3.38
C PRO A 381 69.12 -1.07 -3.71
N ALA A 382 69.02 -2.32 -4.18
CA ALA A 382 70.19 -3.12 -4.56
C ALA A 382 70.95 -2.52 -5.76
N THR A 383 70.23 -1.94 -6.71
CA THR A 383 70.82 -1.20 -7.83
C THR A 383 71.52 0.07 -7.36
N LEU A 384 70.93 0.81 -6.41
CA LEU A 384 71.53 2.01 -5.82
C LEU A 384 72.81 1.66 -5.04
N THR A 385 72.80 0.65 -4.17
CA THR A 385 74.01 0.13 -3.49
C THR A 385 75.10 -0.29 -4.48
N THR A 386 74.71 -0.84 -5.63
CA THR A 386 75.65 -1.21 -6.72
C THR A 386 76.22 0.02 -7.46
N ILE A 387 75.50 1.15 -7.45
CA ILE A 387 75.99 2.43 -7.98
C ILE A 387 76.91 3.10 -6.95
N GLU A 388 76.54 3.13 -5.67
CA GLU A 388 77.37 3.66 -4.57
C GLU A 388 78.76 3.01 -4.54
N GLY A 389 78.84 1.68 -4.49
CA GLY A 389 80.14 0.98 -4.51
C GLY A 389 80.97 1.19 -5.80
N LYS A 390 80.34 1.60 -6.91
CA LYS A 390 81.06 2.04 -8.12
C LYS A 390 81.53 3.48 -8.02
N VAL A 391 80.77 4.36 -7.37
CA VAL A 391 81.19 5.73 -7.05
C VAL A 391 82.39 5.69 -6.10
N ASP A 392 82.36 4.91 -5.02
CA ASP A 392 83.49 4.73 -4.10
C ASP A 392 84.76 4.24 -4.82
N THR A 393 84.59 3.34 -5.80
CA THR A 393 85.69 2.85 -6.64
C THR A 393 86.25 3.95 -7.55
N VAL A 394 85.39 4.80 -8.12
CA VAL A 394 85.82 5.94 -8.94
C VAL A 394 86.50 7.01 -8.08
N ASP A 395 85.97 7.30 -6.89
CA ASP A 395 86.52 8.25 -5.93
C ASP A 395 87.93 7.85 -5.50
N THR A 396 88.12 6.57 -5.13
CA THR A 396 89.44 5.98 -4.83
C THR A 396 90.44 6.12 -5.99
N VAL A 397 89.97 5.99 -7.24
CA VAL A 397 90.82 6.16 -8.43
C VAL A 397 91.13 7.64 -8.71
N VAL A 398 90.18 8.54 -8.46
CA VAL A 398 90.39 10.00 -8.57
C VAL A 398 91.38 10.48 -7.52
N ASP A 399 91.27 10.02 -6.28
CA ASP A 399 92.24 10.30 -5.20
C ASP A 399 93.66 9.83 -5.56
N ALA A 400 93.81 8.63 -6.12
CA ALA A 400 95.10 8.14 -6.58
C ALA A 400 95.70 9.02 -7.69
N ILE A 401 94.89 9.44 -8.66
CA ILE A 401 95.30 10.38 -9.73
C ILE A 401 95.64 11.76 -9.15
N LEU A 402 94.93 12.22 -8.12
CA LEU A 402 95.17 13.50 -7.45
C LEU A 402 96.47 13.48 -6.64
N ILE A 403 96.81 12.35 -6.00
CA ILE A 403 98.10 12.11 -5.35
C ILE A 403 99.23 12.12 -6.38
N ASP A 404 99.09 11.40 -7.50
CA ASP A 404 100.14 11.37 -8.53
C ASP A 404 100.36 12.72 -9.22
N THR A 405 99.29 13.47 -9.49
CA THR A 405 99.39 14.83 -10.05
C THR A 405 99.86 15.88 -9.04
N GLY A 406 99.55 15.71 -7.75
CA GLY A 406 99.95 16.62 -6.67
C GLY A 406 101.33 16.35 -6.08
N THR A 407 101.90 15.14 -6.23
CA THR A 407 103.17 14.75 -5.58
C THR A 407 104.15 14.03 -6.51
N SER A 408 103.77 12.91 -7.14
CA SER A 408 104.66 12.08 -7.97
C SER A 408 105.17 12.83 -9.20
N LEU A 409 104.27 13.50 -9.94
CA LEU A 409 104.61 14.29 -11.11
C LEU A 409 105.44 15.53 -10.76
N PRO A 410 105.09 16.36 -9.76
CA PRO A 410 105.95 17.45 -9.29
C PRO A 410 107.35 16.99 -8.87
N ALA A 411 107.49 15.91 -8.08
CA ALA A 411 108.81 15.40 -7.67
C ALA A 411 109.64 14.91 -8.87
N THR A 412 108.99 14.28 -9.86
CA THR A 412 109.63 13.90 -11.12
C THR A 412 110.05 15.13 -11.92
N LEU A 413 109.22 16.17 -11.96
CA LEU A 413 109.52 17.42 -12.67
C LEU A 413 110.68 18.18 -12.02
N THR A 414 110.73 18.33 -10.69
CA THR A 414 111.90 18.86 -9.96
C THR A 414 113.18 18.06 -10.22
N THR A 415 113.05 16.74 -10.40
CA THR A 415 114.20 15.86 -10.76
C THR A 415 114.66 16.05 -12.21
N ILE A 416 113.79 16.53 -13.10
CA ILE A 416 114.16 16.96 -14.46
C ILE A 416 114.76 18.36 -14.42
N ASP A 417 114.17 19.28 -13.65
CA ASP A 417 114.61 20.67 -13.46
C ASP A 417 116.08 20.72 -13.02
N GLY A 418 116.44 20.05 -11.92
CA GLY A 418 117.83 19.96 -11.45
C GLY A 418 118.80 19.24 -12.39
N LYS A 419 118.29 18.45 -13.36
CA LYS A 419 119.11 17.91 -14.47
C LYS A 419 119.28 18.93 -15.61
N VAL A 420 118.28 19.78 -15.87
CA VAL A 420 118.41 20.91 -16.77
C VAL A 420 119.42 21.89 -16.21
N ASP A 421 119.35 22.28 -14.92
CA ASP A 421 120.36 23.10 -14.25
C ASP A 421 121.78 22.53 -14.40
N THR A 422 121.92 21.21 -14.27
CA THR A 422 123.21 20.51 -14.43
C THR A 422 123.70 20.57 -15.88
N VAL A 423 122.81 20.44 -16.87
CA VAL A 423 123.14 20.59 -18.29
C VAL A 423 123.49 22.03 -18.63
N ASP A 424 122.74 23.00 -18.10
CA ASP A 424 122.96 24.44 -18.29
C ASP A 424 124.34 24.85 -17.76
N THR A 425 124.67 24.43 -16.53
CA THR A 425 126.01 24.60 -15.92
C THR A 425 127.14 24.01 -16.79
N VAL A 426 126.89 22.87 -17.45
CA VAL A 426 127.87 22.24 -18.37
C VAL A 426 127.93 22.96 -19.72
N VAL A 427 126.82 23.50 -20.22
CA VAL A 427 126.77 24.31 -21.44
C VAL A 427 127.48 25.66 -21.22
N ASP A 428 127.27 26.31 -20.08
CA ASP A 428 128.01 27.51 -19.66
C ASP A 428 129.52 27.25 -19.58
N ALA A 429 129.94 26.14 -18.96
CA ALA A 429 131.35 25.75 -18.94
C ALA A 429 131.93 25.52 -20.36
N ILE A 430 131.15 24.91 -21.26
CA ILE A 430 131.53 24.74 -22.67
C ILE A 430 131.54 26.09 -23.43
N LEU A 431 130.69 27.05 -23.07
CA LEU A 431 130.72 28.41 -23.61
C LEU A 431 131.94 29.20 -23.13
N VAL A 432 132.38 29.00 -21.88
CA VAL A 432 133.65 29.53 -21.38
C VAL A 432 134.83 28.89 -22.11
N ASP A 433 134.87 27.55 -22.20
CA ASP A 433 135.92 26.84 -22.96
C ASP A 433 136.00 27.34 -24.41
N THR A 434 134.87 27.44 -25.12
CA THR A 434 134.87 27.82 -26.55
C THR A 434 134.93 29.33 -26.80
N GLY A 435 134.53 30.16 -25.83
CA GLY A 435 134.42 31.62 -25.95
C GLY A 435 135.57 32.41 -25.33
N THR A 436 136.24 31.89 -24.29
CA THR A 436 137.41 32.51 -23.66
C THR A 436 138.64 31.62 -23.71
N ASP A 437 138.57 30.37 -23.26
CA ASP A 437 139.79 29.65 -22.88
C ASP A 437 140.49 28.99 -24.07
N ILE A 438 139.75 28.40 -25.02
CA ILE A 438 140.29 27.95 -26.32
C ILE A 438 140.76 29.17 -27.15
N PRO A 439 140.00 30.28 -27.29
CA PRO A 439 140.50 31.50 -27.92
C PRO A 439 141.75 32.09 -27.25
N ALA A 440 141.89 32.03 -25.93
CA ALA A 440 143.07 32.48 -25.20
C ALA A 440 144.27 31.54 -25.40
N GLN A 441 144.06 30.22 -25.39
CA GLN A 441 145.10 29.24 -25.73
C GLN A 441 145.56 29.38 -27.18
N ILE A 442 144.63 29.59 -28.13
CA ILE A 442 144.96 29.87 -29.53
C ILE A 442 145.75 31.18 -29.64
N THR A 443 145.38 32.22 -28.89
CA THR A 443 146.08 33.51 -28.89
C THR A 443 147.49 33.39 -28.30
N ALA A 444 147.66 32.63 -27.21
CA ALA A 444 148.96 32.33 -26.62
C ALA A 444 149.84 31.41 -27.51
N LEU A 445 149.24 30.63 -28.41
CA LEU A 445 149.94 29.88 -29.46
C LEU A 445 150.19 30.72 -30.73
N ASN A 446 149.63 31.92 -30.81
CA ASN A 446 149.83 32.89 -31.89
C ASN A 446 150.77 34.05 -31.46
N ASP A 447 151.30 33.99 -30.24
CA ASP A 447 152.47 34.75 -29.78
C ASP A 447 153.73 34.17 -30.44
N PHE A 448 153.89 34.48 -31.72
CA PHE A 448 155.04 34.09 -32.54
C PHE A 448 155.64 35.38 -33.11
N ASP A 449 156.57 35.98 -32.38
CA ASP A 449 157.26 37.19 -32.81
C ASP A 449 158.52 36.81 -33.61
N PRO A 450 158.52 36.97 -34.96
CA PRO A 450 159.68 36.66 -35.78
C PRO A 450 160.90 37.56 -35.51
N ALA A 451 160.79 38.59 -34.64
CA ALA A 451 161.91 39.38 -34.16
C ALA A 451 162.60 38.80 -32.91
N THR A 452 161.94 37.93 -32.13
CA THR A 452 162.52 37.31 -30.92
C THR A 452 162.57 35.78 -30.92
N ASP A 453 161.67 35.11 -31.64
CA ASP A 453 161.58 33.65 -31.64
C ASP A 453 162.66 32.99 -32.50
N ALA A 454 163.69 32.49 -31.83
CA ALA A 454 164.83 31.82 -32.44
C ALA A 454 164.48 30.40 -32.93
N VAL A 455 163.79 30.31 -34.08
CA VAL A 455 163.45 29.05 -34.75
C VAL A 455 164.71 28.33 -35.24
N ALA A 456 165.28 27.46 -34.40
CA ALA A 456 166.58 26.84 -34.58
C ALA A 456 166.70 25.82 -35.74
N ASN A 457 165.73 25.73 -36.67
CA ASN A 457 165.66 24.63 -37.65
C ASN A 457 164.90 24.93 -38.98
N VAL A 458 164.85 26.19 -39.45
CA VAL A 458 164.23 26.52 -40.76
C VAL A 458 165.25 27.13 -41.73
N THR A 459 165.62 26.36 -42.75
CA THR A 459 166.52 26.79 -43.83
C THR A 459 165.78 26.87 -45.17
N THR A 460 165.25 28.06 -45.49
CA THR A 460 164.80 28.53 -46.83
C THR A 460 163.61 27.84 -47.53
N VAL A 461 162.78 28.46 -48.38
CA VAL A 461 162.32 29.87 -48.63
C VAL A 461 161.08 29.75 -49.56
N GLY A 462 160.04 30.61 -49.45
CA GLY A 462 159.06 30.78 -50.55
C GLY A 462 157.71 31.48 -50.24
N SER A 463 157.44 32.59 -50.94
CA SER A 463 156.14 33.21 -51.36
C SER A 463 154.81 32.94 -50.58
N VAL A 464 153.94 33.89 -50.13
CA VAL A 464 153.43 35.24 -50.58
C VAL A 464 151.98 35.22 -51.17
N THR A 465 151.15 36.22 -50.76
CA THR A 465 149.83 36.74 -51.29
C THR A 465 148.44 36.09 -51.01
N GLY A 466 147.45 36.92 -50.60
CA GLY A 466 145.97 36.71 -50.59
C GLY A 466 145.28 37.03 -49.22
N LEU A 467 144.22 37.85 -48.95
CA LEU A 467 143.03 38.46 -49.64
C LEU A 467 141.67 37.73 -49.34
N ASN A 468 140.53 38.36 -48.99
CA ASN A 468 140.15 39.78 -48.76
C ASN A 468 138.88 39.98 -47.84
N ALA A 469 138.73 41.18 -47.26
CA ALA A 469 137.72 41.74 -46.32
C ALA A 469 136.31 42.20 -46.84
N SER A 470 135.35 42.47 -45.91
CA SER A 470 134.18 43.44 -45.90
C SER A 470 133.29 43.15 -44.64
N LEU A 471 132.69 44.04 -43.80
CA LEU A 471 132.07 45.40 -43.85
C LEU A 471 130.65 45.41 -44.49
N LEU A 472 129.57 46.06 -43.99
CA LEU A 472 129.19 46.83 -42.76
C LEU A 472 127.62 46.71 -42.57
N ASP A 473 126.73 47.41 -41.82
CA ASP A 473 126.64 48.65 -40.99
C ASP A 473 125.35 48.62 -40.05
N ALA A 474 124.95 49.72 -39.37
CA ALA A 474 123.95 49.75 -38.25
C ALA A 474 122.61 50.54 -38.46
N ALA A 475 121.51 50.11 -37.79
CA ALA A 475 120.24 50.88 -37.60
C ALA A 475 119.31 50.30 -36.50
N ILE A 476 118.12 50.90 -36.22
CA ILE A 476 117.85 51.99 -35.25
C ILE A 476 116.32 52.38 -35.22
N THR A 477 115.75 52.67 -34.04
CA THR A 477 114.42 53.33 -33.72
C THR A 477 113.05 52.66 -34.02
N THR A 478 112.06 53.04 -33.17
CA THR A 478 110.56 52.96 -33.30
C THR A 478 109.87 51.59 -33.32
N ARG A 479 108.65 51.34 -32.77
CA ARG A 479 107.54 52.11 -32.14
C ARG A 479 106.83 51.15 -31.10
N SER A 480 106.20 51.49 -29.97
CA SER A 480 105.20 52.52 -29.57
C SER A 480 103.79 52.32 -30.20
N THR A 481 102.65 52.49 -29.51
CA THR A 481 102.30 52.74 -28.07
C THR A 481 100.81 52.43 -27.86
N PHE A 482 100.36 52.27 -26.60
CA PHE A 482 98.94 52.47 -26.20
C PHE A 482 98.85 53.79 -25.42
N ASP A 483 97.88 54.66 -25.71
CA ASP A 483 97.83 56.03 -25.17
C ASP A 483 96.48 56.34 -24.48
N PRO A 484 96.42 56.33 -23.13
CA PRO A 484 95.20 56.59 -22.38
C PRO A 484 94.78 58.08 -22.38
N ALA A 485 95.50 58.97 -23.07
CA ALA A 485 95.11 60.38 -23.26
C ALA A 485 94.43 60.66 -24.62
N THR A 486 94.43 59.71 -25.57
CA THR A 486 93.82 59.91 -26.91
C THR A 486 92.81 58.85 -27.35
N ASP A 487 92.82 57.63 -26.79
CA ASP A 487 91.81 56.60 -27.13
C ASP A 487 90.46 56.83 -26.39
N THR A 488 89.74 57.88 -26.81
CA THR A 488 88.34 58.12 -26.44
C THR A 488 87.39 57.83 -27.61
N VAL A 489 86.45 56.91 -27.40
CA VAL A 489 85.40 56.57 -28.37
C VAL A 489 84.48 57.78 -28.58
N THR A 490 84.63 58.49 -29.70
CA THR A 490 83.79 59.65 -30.04
C THR A 490 83.64 59.80 -31.55
N ASN A 491 82.57 59.20 -32.12
CA ASN A 491 81.77 59.76 -33.22
C ASN A 491 80.76 58.74 -33.81
N VAL A 492 79.48 58.86 -33.41
CA VAL A 492 78.35 58.83 -34.37
C VAL A 492 77.29 59.79 -33.83
N THR A 493 77.03 60.89 -34.54
CA THR A 493 75.95 61.83 -34.22
C THR A 493 75.34 62.43 -35.49
N ASN A 494 74.02 62.23 -35.66
CA ASN A 494 73.07 62.99 -36.50
C ASN A 494 73.30 63.19 -38.01
N VAL A 495 72.49 62.48 -38.81
CA VAL A 495 71.52 63.06 -39.78
C VAL A 495 70.28 62.13 -39.75
N ALA A 496 69.09 62.43 -39.23
CA ALA A 496 68.18 63.60 -39.26
C ALA A 496 67.20 63.61 -40.46
N ASN A 497 65.92 63.22 -40.19
CA ASN A 497 64.67 63.68 -40.84
C ASN A 497 63.46 62.80 -40.39
N VAL A 498 62.23 63.30 -40.13
CA VAL A 498 61.78 64.63 -39.69
C VAL A 498 60.33 64.57 -39.09
N THR A 499 60.08 65.21 -37.94
CA THR A 499 58.79 65.67 -37.32
C THR A 499 57.49 64.82 -37.35
N SER A 500 56.65 64.76 -36.30
CA SER A 500 55.99 65.93 -35.67
C SER A 500 55.41 65.69 -34.26
N ALA A 501 55.38 66.77 -33.44
CA ALA A 501 54.56 67.10 -32.23
C ALA A 501 54.15 65.98 -31.22
N VAL A 502 54.43 65.99 -29.89
CA VAL A 502 54.80 67.00 -28.85
C VAL A 502 53.61 67.76 -28.20
N GLN A 503 53.70 67.94 -26.87
CA GLN A 503 52.73 68.49 -25.87
C GLN A 503 51.67 67.47 -25.40
N SER A 504 51.43 67.18 -24.10
CA SER A 504 51.79 67.76 -22.79
C SER A 504 50.88 68.84 -22.17
N ASP A 505 50.50 68.55 -20.92
CA ASP A 505 50.13 69.45 -19.80
C ASP A 505 48.68 69.98 -19.56
N LEU A 506 48.21 69.62 -18.35
CA LEU A 506 47.48 70.42 -17.34
C LEU A 506 45.98 70.82 -17.50
N ARG A 507 45.19 70.32 -16.52
CA ARG A 507 44.22 71.05 -15.67
C ARG A 507 42.88 71.63 -16.23
N SER A 508 41.81 70.90 -15.94
CA SER A 508 40.71 71.28 -15.00
C SER A 508 39.65 72.38 -15.30
N VAL A 509 38.50 72.24 -14.63
CA VAL A 509 37.50 73.26 -14.19
C VAL A 509 36.30 73.61 -15.11
N ASP A 510 35.12 73.69 -14.46
CA ASP A 510 33.82 74.32 -14.77
C ASP A 510 32.92 73.92 -15.98
N GLY A 511 31.61 74.15 -15.79
CA GLY A 511 30.52 73.99 -16.78
C GLY A 511 29.24 73.33 -16.21
N VAL A 512 28.50 73.89 -15.24
CA VAL A 512 27.55 75.04 -15.29
C VAL A 512 26.17 74.73 -15.95
N ALA A 513 25.11 74.78 -15.12
CA ALA A 513 23.67 74.87 -15.46
C ALA A 513 23.06 73.70 -16.31
N LEU A 514 21.75 73.51 -16.51
CA LEU A 514 20.52 74.30 -16.26
C LEU A 514 19.30 73.33 -16.19
N ALA A 515 18.11 73.66 -15.65
CA ALA A 515 17.73 73.95 -14.26
C ALA A 515 16.18 73.86 -14.10
N THR A 516 15.66 73.61 -12.87
CA THR A 516 14.24 73.77 -12.41
C THR A 516 13.16 72.86 -13.06
N HIS A 517 11.98 72.59 -12.47
CA HIS A 517 11.24 73.06 -11.27
C HIS A 517 10.57 71.81 -10.61
N THR A 518 10.39 71.56 -9.31
CA THR A 518 10.33 72.33 -8.04
C THR A 518 8.90 72.74 -7.57
N ALA A 519 8.42 71.98 -6.55
CA ALA A 519 7.31 72.23 -5.60
C ALA A 519 5.84 72.26 -6.12
N GLY A 520 4.82 71.87 -5.34
CA GLY A 520 4.81 71.27 -3.98
C GLY A 520 3.44 71.36 -3.27
N LYS A 521 3.41 71.01 -1.96
CA LYS A 521 2.31 71.19 -0.96
C LYS A 521 0.98 70.39 -1.08
N VAL A 522 0.89 69.32 -0.26
CA VAL A 522 -0.05 69.13 0.88
C VAL A 522 -1.00 70.33 1.12
N PRO A 523 -2.35 70.18 1.20
CA PRO A 523 -2.97 69.46 2.32
C PRO A 523 -4.33 68.72 2.13
N ALA A 524 -4.61 67.85 3.11
CA ALA A 524 -5.88 67.60 3.81
C ALA A 524 -7.23 67.35 3.08
N ASP A 525 -7.86 66.25 3.51
CA ASP A 525 -9.28 66.10 3.88
C ASP A 525 -10.37 66.21 2.79
N ALA A 526 -10.88 65.04 2.37
CA ALA A 526 -12.23 64.86 1.84
C ALA A 526 -12.67 63.38 1.98
N THR A 527 -13.79 63.14 2.67
CA THR A 527 -14.43 61.81 2.77
C THR A 527 -15.23 61.48 1.51
N ALA A 528 -15.16 60.22 1.04
CA ALA A 528 -15.96 59.72 -0.07
C ALA A 528 -16.20 58.20 0.03
N THR A 529 -16.98 57.78 1.04
CA THR A 529 -17.42 56.39 1.17
C THR A 529 -18.35 56.01 0.01
N VAL A 530 -17.96 55.04 -0.84
CA VAL A 530 -18.86 54.48 -1.87
C VAL A 530 -19.82 53.48 -1.21
N SER A 531 -20.76 53.99 -0.42
CA SER A 531 -21.91 53.23 0.09
C SER A 531 -23.05 53.29 -0.93
N GLY A 532 -22.92 52.50 -2.00
CA GLY A 532 -23.92 52.40 -3.07
C GLY A 532 -25.07 51.46 -2.71
N THR A 533 -25.89 51.80 -1.72
CA THR A 533 -27.12 51.04 -1.41
C THR A 533 -28.13 51.20 -2.54
N VAL A 534 -28.23 50.19 -3.40
CA VAL A 534 -29.31 50.08 -4.38
C VAL A 534 -30.43 49.26 -3.76
N ASP A 535 -31.48 49.93 -3.30
CA ASP A 535 -32.71 49.26 -2.81
C ASP A 535 -33.38 48.51 -3.97
N ALA A 536 -33.11 47.21 -4.07
CA ALA A 536 -33.77 46.29 -4.98
C ALA A 536 -35.15 45.88 -4.42
N ASN A 537 -36.09 46.83 -4.41
CA ASN A 537 -37.43 46.64 -3.86
C ASN A 537 -38.34 45.84 -4.81
N LEU A 538 -38.18 44.50 -4.81
CA LEU A 538 -39.04 43.47 -5.43
C LEU A 538 -38.53 42.10 -4.91
N ILE A 539 -39.30 41.17 -4.34
CA ILE A 539 -40.75 41.01 -4.19
C ILE A 539 -41.04 40.48 -2.78
N GLU A 540 -41.93 41.14 -2.01
CA GLU A 540 -42.73 40.44 -0.99
C GLU A 540 -44.11 40.11 -1.59
N VAL A 541 -44.53 38.85 -1.50
CA VAL A 541 -45.92 38.46 -1.78
C VAL A 541 -46.67 38.38 -0.47
N ASP A 542 -47.43 39.42 -0.18
CA ASP A 542 -48.32 39.51 0.97
C ASP A 542 -49.52 38.53 0.84
N GLY A 543 -50.04 38.06 1.97
CA GLY A 543 -51.43 37.62 2.10
C GLY A 543 -51.89 36.34 1.38
N VAL A 544 -51.34 35.17 1.73
CA VAL A 544 -52.10 33.89 1.61
C VAL A 544 -52.46 33.37 2.99
N THR A 545 -53.50 33.95 3.59
CA THR A 545 -54.11 33.45 4.83
C THR A 545 -54.88 32.16 4.55
N LEU A 546 -54.22 31.00 4.63
CA LEU A 546 -54.89 29.72 4.50
C LEU A 546 -55.86 29.53 5.68
N ALA A 547 -57.14 29.28 5.39
CA ALA A 547 -58.19 29.35 6.39
C ALA A 547 -58.06 28.25 7.47
N THR A 548 -58.09 28.67 8.74
CA THR A 548 -58.13 27.76 9.90
C THR A 548 -59.42 26.94 9.90
N HIS A 549 -59.35 25.68 9.44
CA HIS A 549 -60.50 24.78 9.51
C HIS A 549 -60.75 24.36 10.97
N THR A 550 -61.95 24.64 11.46
CA THR A 550 -62.32 24.47 12.88
C THR A 550 -62.36 23.00 13.27
N ALA A 551 -61.89 22.68 14.48
CA ALA A 551 -61.77 21.32 14.99
C ALA A 551 -63.13 20.58 15.03
N GLY A 552 -63.26 19.55 14.20
CA GLY A 552 -64.28 18.51 14.31
C GLY A 552 -63.69 17.24 14.93
N LYS A 553 -64.36 16.64 15.92
CA LYS A 553 -63.91 15.38 16.51
C LYS A 553 -64.08 14.22 15.52
N VAL A 554 -62.96 13.60 15.12
CA VAL A 554 -62.94 12.35 14.36
C VAL A 554 -63.18 11.16 15.32
N PRO A 555 -63.89 10.09 14.92
CA PRO A 555 -64.03 8.87 15.73
C PRO A 555 -62.68 8.19 16.01
N ALA A 556 -62.54 7.59 17.20
CA ALA A 556 -61.26 7.19 17.76
C ALA A 556 -60.61 5.91 17.17
N ASP A 557 -61.27 5.22 16.22
CA ASP A 557 -60.78 3.97 15.60
C ASP A 557 -60.29 4.13 14.15
N ALA A 558 -60.66 5.19 13.43
CA ALA A 558 -60.31 5.38 12.02
C ALA A 558 -58.86 5.85 11.80
N THR A 559 -58.08 6.04 12.86
CA THR A 559 -56.73 6.63 12.85
C THR A 559 -55.62 5.64 12.48
N ALA A 560 -55.81 4.34 12.68
CA ALA A 560 -54.76 3.34 12.50
C ALA A 560 -54.22 3.27 11.06
N THR A 561 -55.10 3.20 10.05
CA THR A 561 -54.70 2.94 8.65
C THR A 561 -54.15 4.16 7.92
N ILE A 562 -54.57 5.37 8.32
CA ILE A 562 -54.03 6.63 7.76
C ILE A 562 -52.72 7.03 8.48
N GLY A 563 -52.59 6.71 9.77
CA GLY A 563 -51.43 7.09 10.59
C GLY A 563 -50.09 6.59 10.03
N ILE A 564 -50.01 5.34 9.57
CA ILE A 564 -48.74 4.74 9.09
C ILE A 564 -48.12 5.52 7.92
N ALA A 565 -48.94 6.10 7.04
CA ALA A 565 -48.44 6.87 5.89
C ALA A 565 -47.82 8.21 6.30
N ALA A 566 -48.28 8.83 7.40
CA ALA A 566 -47.78 10.12 7.88
C ALA A 566 -46.32 10.05 8.38
N TYR A 567 -45.87 8.86 8.81
CA TYR A 567 -44.50 8.60 9.25
C TYR A 567 -43.48 8.58 8.09
N LEU A 568 -43.92 8.58 6.82
CA LEU A 568 -43.04 8.46 5.64
C LEU A 568 -42.13 7.20 5.70
N GLY A 569 -42.57 6.16 6.41
CA GLY A 569 -41.84 4.89 6.59
C GLY A 569 -40.85 4.85 7.77
N ALA A 570 -40.83 5.84 8.67
CA ALA A 570 -39.97 5.83 9.86
C ALA A 570 -40.52 6.67 11.02
N ILE A 571 -40.20 6.29 12.25
CA ILE A 571 -40.49 7.11 13.44
C ILE A 571 -39.40 8.17 13.61
N TRP A 572 -39.77 9.42 13.87
CA TRP A 572 -38.84 10.52 14.05
C TRP A 572 -38.59 10.79 15.54
N PHE A 573 -37.32 10.87 15.92
CA PHE A 573 -36.82 11.09 17.28
C PHE A 573 -35.91 12.32 17.34
N ASP A 574 -36.11 13.14 18.37
CA ASP A 574 -35.34 14.34 18.67
C ASP A 574 -35.44 14.62 20.18
N ASP A 575 -34.36 14.38 20.92
CA ASP A 575 -34.31 14.56 22.39
C ASP A 575 -34.44 16.03 22.84
N SER A 576 -34.36 16.99 21.91
CA SER A 576 -34.64 18.40 22.15
C SER A 576 -36.11 18.80 21.92
N ALA A 577 -36.93 17.91 21.35
CA ALA A 577 -38.33 18.18 21.07
C ALA A 577 -39.21 18.20 22.34
N ALA A 578 -40.43 18.71 22.21
CA ALA A 578 -41.41 18.80 23.30
C ALA A 578 -42.40 17.61 23.35
N THR A 579 -42.35 16.69 22.39
CA THR A 579 -43.39 15.67 22.18
C THR A 579 -43.10 14.38 22.97
N THR A 580 -43.82 14.16 24.07
CA THR A 580 -43.75 12.92 24.88
C THR A 580 -44.90 11.97 24.55
N GLY A 581 -44.65 10.66 24.50
CA GLY A 581 -45.64 9.59 24.48
C GLY A 581 -45.89 8.94 23.11
N THR A 582 -46.64 7.84 23.11
CA THR A 582 -46.73 6.87 22.00
C THR A 582 -47.99 6.97 21.14
N THR A 583 -48.55 8.17 20.94
CA THR A 583 -49.83 8.32 20.21
C THR A 583 -49.62 8.24 18.69
N ILE A 584 -50.03 7.10 18.10
CA ILE A 584 -49.94 6.83 16.66
C ILE A 584 -50.67 7.91 15.84
N GLY A 585 -50.02 8.41 14.80
CA GLY A 585 -50.57 9.40 13.88
C GLY A 585 -50.51 10.85 14.39
N THR A 586 -49.92 11.10 15.57
CA THR A 586 -49.64 12.45 16.07
C THR A 586 -48.22 12.63 16.62
N HIS A 587 -47.61 11.59 17.17
CA HIS A 587 -46.25 11.64 17.73
C HIS A 587 -45.29 10.79 16.89
N GLY A 588 -44.03 11.23 16.78
CA GLY A 588 -42.99 10.58 15.99
C GLY A 588 -43.04 10.92 14.50
N LEU A 589 -43.71 12.02 14.14
CA LEU A 589 -43.81 12.54 12.77
C LEU A 589 -42.64 13.51 12.47
N PRO A 590 -42.33 13.83 11.19
CA PRO A 590 -41.24 14.76 10.86
C PRO A 590 -41.40 16.17 11.48
N ASP A 591 -42.64 16.59 11.72
CA ASP A 591 -43.04 17.87 12.33
C ASP A 591 -43.41 17.75 13.82
N ALA A 592 -43.48 16.52 14.35
CA ALA A 592 -43.72 16.22 15.76
C ALA A 592 -42.90 14.99 16.22
N PRO A 593 -41.55 15.05 16.16
CA PRO A 593 -40.69 13.97 16.62
C PRO A 593 -40.85 13.74 18.12
N VAL A 594 -40.71 12.48 18.57
CA VAL A 594 -40.72 12.14 20.00
C VAL A 594 -39.38 12.44 20.66
N ASN A 595 -39.43 12.85 21.94
CA ASN A 595 -38.24 13.17 22.72
C ASN A 595 -37.78 12.06 23.69
N ASP A 596 -38.54 10.97 23.82
CA ASP A 596 -38.10 9.73 24.46
C ASP A 596 -37.80 8.67 23.38
N PHE A 597 -36.68 7.98 23.53
CA PHE A 597 -36.25 6.93 22.61
C PHE A 597 -37.03 5.62 22.83
N ASP A 598 -37.43 5.31 24.07
CA ASP A 598 -38.28 4.15 24.34
C ASP A 598 -39.72 4.38 23.84
N ASP A 599 -40.19 5.65 23.76
CA ASP A 599 -41.42 6.01 23.04
C ASP A 599 -41.26 5.77 21.52
N ALA A 600 -40.12 6.15 20.93
CA ALA A 600 -39.85 5.94 19.50
C ALA A 600 -39.84 4.44 19.13
N VAL A 601 -39.17 3.63 19.96
CA VAL A 601 -39.13 2.17 19.83
C VAL A 601 -40.52 1.55 20.02
N THR A 602 -41.34 2.10 20.90
CA THR A 602 -42.72 1.64 21.12
C THR A 602 -43.64 2.01 19.94
N LEU A 603 -43.48 3.21 19.36
CA LEU A 603 -44.16 3.63 18.14
C LEU A 603 -43.78 2.74 16.93
N CYS A 604 -42.50 2.38 16.77
CA CYS A 604 -42.05 1.40 15.78
C CYS A 604 -42.82 0.08 15.91
N LYS A 605 -42.77 -0.51 17.11
CA LYS A 605 -43.44 -1.80 17.41
C LYS A 605 -44.97 -1.73 17.22
N SER A 606 -45.61 -0.60 17.50
CA SER A 606 -47.07 -0.44 17.38
C SER A 606 -47.55 -0.11 15.97
N THR A 607 -46.69 0.48 15.12
CA THR A 607 -46.98 0.78 13.70
C THR A 607 -46.50 -0.31 12.74
N GLY A 608 -45.68 -1.26 13.20
CA GLY A 608 -45.02 -2.25 12.35
C GLY A 608 -43.82 -1.69 11.57
N LEU A 609 -43.39 -0.45 11.86
CA LEU A 609 -42.23 0.17 11.24
C LEU A 609 -40.95 -0.24 11.97
N ASN A 610 -39.92 -0.60 11.20
CA ASN A 610 -38.61 -1.02 11.71
C ASN A 610 -37.52 0.07 11.58
N ARG A 611 -37.88 1.32 11.27
CA ARG A 611 -36.92 2.42 11.08
C ARG A 611 -37.19 3.62 12.00
N ILE A 612 -36.12 4.17 12.58
CA ILE A 612 -36.11 5.42 13.34
C ILE A 612 -35.17 6.43 12.66
N TYR A 613 -35.60 7.68 12.50
CA TYR A 613 -34.74 8.83 12.17
C TYR A 613 -34.42 9.62 13.45
N ALA A 614 -33.16 9.73 13.83
CA ALA A 614 -32.72 10.50 14.99
C ALA A 614 -32.08 11.83 14.53
N ILE A 615 -32.72 12.97 14.80
CA ILE A 615 -32.22 14.30 14.40
C ILE A 615 -31.36 14.89 15.51
N ALA A 616 -30.05 15.10 15.25
CA ALA A 616 -29.06 15.75 16.13
C ALA A 616 -28.99 15.26 17.60
N SER A 617 -29.60 14.11 17.90
CA SER A 617 -30.00 13.70 19.26
C SER A 617 -29.11 12.61 19.86
N THR A 618 -29.22 12.40 21.17
CA THR A 618 -28.48 11.39 21.93
C THR A 618 -29.38 10.18 22.22
N CYS A 619 -29.35 9.17 21.33
CA CYS A 619 -30.06 7.92 21.57
C CYS A 619 -29.43 7.14 22.74
N LEU A 620 -30.16 7.08 23.84
CA LEU A 620 -29.82 6.35 25.07
C LEU A 620 -30.89 5.26 25.34
N PRO A 621 -30.89 4.15 24.59
CA PRO A 621 -31.80 3.03 24.85
C PRO A 621 -31.63 2.51 26.28
N THR A 622 -32.70 2.57 27.08
CA THR A 622 -32.72 1.90 28.40
C THR A 622 -32.98 0.40 28.28
N SER A 623 -33.43 -0.04 27.09
CA SER A 623 -33.98 -1.36 26.82
C SER A 623 -33.30 -2.07 25.63
N ALA A 624 -33.40 -3.40 25.60
CA ALA A 624 -32.90 -4.21 24.51
C ALA A 624 -33.67 -3.94 23.21
N LEU A 625 -32.96 -3.80 22.09
CA LEU A 625 -33.55 -3.54 20.77
C LEU A 625 -33.43 -4.78 19.89
N THR A 626 -34.42 -4.98 19.02
CA THR A 626 -34.51 -6.13 18.11
C THR A 626 -35.07 -5.67 16.76
N ASP A 627 -34.46 -6.09 15.65
CA ASP A 627 -34.90 -5.87 14.26
C ASP A 627 -35.20 -4.38 13.92
N LEU A 628 -34.26 -3.48 14.22
CA LEU A 628 -34.42 -2.02 14.07
C LEU A 628 -33.27 -1.36 13.31
N GLU A 629 -33.61 -0.49 12.36
CA GLU A 629 -32.68 0.41 11.66
C GLU A 629 -32.81 1.84 12.22
N ILE A 630 -31.70 2.43 12.68
CA ILE A 630 -31.67 3.78 13.27
C ILE A 630 -30.73 4.63 12.42
N VAL A 631 -31.27 5.72 11.86
CA VAL A 631 -30.57 6.57 10.90
C VAL A 631 -30.36 7.96 11.50
N GLY A 632 -29.10 8.36 11.63
CA GLY A 632 -28.71 9.69 12.11
C GLY A 632 -28.91 10.77 11.06
N ILE A 633 -29.52 11.88 11.47
CA ILE A 633 -29.63 13.11 10.68
C ILE A 633 -28.90 14.23 11.41
N GLY A 634 -27.75 14.65 10.89
CA GLY A 634 -26.87 15.62 11.54
C GLY A 634 -25.94 14.96 12.56
N SER A 635 -25.68 15.64 13.68
CA SER A 635 -24.69 15.22 14.70
C SER A 635 -25.19 14.18 15.70
N SER A 636 -26.09 13.29 15.29
CA SER A 636 -26.77 12.33 16.16
C SER A 636 -25.80 11.27 16.71
N THR A 637 -25.99 10.91 17.98
CA THR A 637 -25.15 9.94 18.69
C THR A 637 -25.99 8.79 19.27
N TYR A 638 -25.38 7.62 19.42
CA TYR A 638 -26.02 6.41 19.94
C TYR A 638 -25.10 5.74 20.98
N ASN A 639 -25.65 5.47 22.17
CA ASN A 639 -24.94 4.81 23.26
C ASN A 639 -25.53 3.42 23.51
N PHE A 640 -24.72 2.38 23.45
CA PHE A 640 -25.17 1.00 23.68
C PHE A 640 -25.66 0.67 25.10
N GLY A 641 -25.39 1.52 26.10
CA GLY A 641 -26.00 1.43 27.44
C GLY A 641 -25.71 0.18 28.28
N GLY A 642 -24.94 -0.79 27.78
CA GLY A 642 -24.74 -2.11 28.37
C GLY A 642 -25.80 -3.16 27.98
N VAL A 643 -26.80 -2.81 27.17
CA VAL A 643 -27.93 -3.67 26.81
C VAL A 643 -27.67 -4.49 25.55
N VAL A 644 -28.36 -5.63 25.43
CA VAL A 644 -28.22 -6.54 24.28
C VAL A 644 -29.06 -6.03 23.11
N HIS A 645 -28.48 -6.00 21.91
CA HIS A 645 -29.14 -5.58 20.68
C HIS A 645 -29.08 -6.69 19.63
N THR A 646 -30.20 -7.04 19.00
CA THR A 646 -30.26 -8.12 18.00
C THR A 646 -30.72 -7.57 16.66
N ASN A 647 -29.96 -7.82 15.59
CA ASN A 647 -30.26 -7.34 14.23
C ASN A 647 -30.50 -5.81 14.15
N VAL A 648 -29.71 -5.03 14.91
CA VAL A 648 -29.80 -3.56 14.88
C VAL A 648 -28.83 -2.98 13.86
N ARG A 649 -29.29 -2.09 13.00
CA ARG A 649 -28.45 -1.35 12.05
C ARG A 649 -28.41 0.13 12.41
N LEU A 650 -27.22 0.67 12.68
CA LEU A 650 -27.00 2.09 12.92
C LEU A 650 -26.42 2.73 11.66
N VAL A 651 -27.03 3.79 11.13
CA VAL A 651 -26.62 4.41 9.85
C VAL A 651 -26.29 5.88 10.07
N GLY A 652 -25.08 6.31 9.72
CA GLY A 652 -24.67 7.73 9.77
C GLY A 652 -24.55 8.36 11.16
N MET A 653 -24.65 7.58 12.25
CA MET A 653 -24.58 8.07 13.64
C MET A 653 -23.14 8.03 14.20
N SER A 654 -22.84 8.85 15.21
CA SER A 654 -21.70 8.55 16.08
C SER A 654 -22.11 7.51 17.13
N VAL A 655 -21.27 6.50 17.36
CA VAL A 655 -21.63 5.35 18.21
C VAL A 655 -20.60 5.18 19.33
N PHE A 656 -21.07 4.93 20.57
CA PHE A 656 -20.20 4.73 21.74
C PHE A 656 -20.81 3.78 22.80
N GLY A 657 -20.02 3.45 23.83
CA GLY A 657 -20.47 2.71 25.00
C GLY A 657 -20.37 1.18 24.90
N ILE A 658 -20.89 0.49 25.91
CA ILE A 658 -20.75 -0.98 26.03
C ILE A 658 -21.93 -1.68 25.38
N CYS A 659 -21.68 -2.49 24.35
CA CYS A 659 -22.65 -3.36 23.72
C CYS A 659 -22.86 -4.63 24.56
N GLY A 660 -24.11 -4.99 24.84
CA GLY A 660 -24.46 -6.13 25.68
C GLY A 660 -23.99 -7.48 25.12
N ALA A 661 -23.88 -8.47 25.99
CA ALA A 661 -23.38 -9.79 25.61
C ALA A 661 -24.29 -10.49 24.57
N ALA A 662 -23.68 -11.02 23.50
CA ALA A 662 -24.33 -11.64 22.35
C ALA A 662 -25.18 -10.69 21.48
N SER A 663 -24.84 -9.40 21.45
CA SER A 663 -25.45 -8.45 20.51
C SER A 663 -25.02 -8.72 19.06
N ASN A 664 -25.95 -8.59 18.13
CA ASN A 664 -25.70 -8.43 16.70
C ASN A 664 -26.08 -7.00 16.29
N VAL A 665 -25.06 -6.21 15.95
CA VAL A 665 -25.19 -4.84 15.47
C VAL A 665 -24.37 -4.68 14.19
N SER A 666 -24.92 -3.96 13.22
CA SER A 666 -24.17 -3.40 12.08
C SER A 666 -24.16 -1.88 12.15
N ILE A 667 -23.05 -1.26 11.75
CA ILE A 667 -22.87 0.20 11.71
C ILE A 667 -22.47 0.57 10.28
N ASP A 668 -23.10 1.58 9.68
CA ASP A 668 -22.90 1.96 8.28
C ASP A 668 -22.74 3.48 8.16
N GLY A 669 -21.50 3.94 8.00
CA GLY A 669 -21.11 5.35 8.09
C GLY A 669 -21.06 5.88 9.52
N GLY A 670 -20.82 7.19 9.66
CA GLY A 670 -20.75 7.87 10.95
C GLY A 670 -19.39 7.73 11.65
N THR A 671 -19.38 7.80 12.99
CA THR A 671 -18.14 7.85 13.79
C THR A 671 -18.21 6.99 15.04
N LEU A 672 -17.52 5.85 15.03
CA LEU A 672 -17.29 5.04 16.22
C LEU A 672 -16.31 5.76 17.16
N SER A 673 -16.77 6.08 18.37
CA SER A 673 -16.06 6.96 19.30
C SER A 673 -15.56 6.22 20.56
N THR A 674 -14.76 6.95 21.35
CA THR A 674 -13.90 6.44 22.43
C THR A 674 -14.63 5.55 23.43
N THR A 675 -14.03 4.39 23.76
CA THR A 675 -14.52 3.44 24.76
C THR A 675 -15.80 2.71 24.33
N THR A 676 -15.81 2.22 23.09
CA THR A 676 -16.84 1.27 22.66
C THR A 676 -16.42 -0.16 22.99
N THR A 677 -17.29 -0.96 23.61
CA THR A 677 -17.03 -2.39 23.85
C THR A 677 -18.00 -3.22 23.03
N PHE A 678 -17.50 -4.10 22.16
CA PHE A 678 -18.30 -5.05 21.39
C PHE A 678 -18.05 -6.48 21.85
N LYS A 679 -19.09 -7.31 21.90
CA LYS A 679 -18.93 -8.76 22.06
C LYS A 679 -18.92 -9.52 20.72
N SER A 680 -19.57 -8.95 19.71
CA SER A 680 -19.70 -9.45 18.34
C SER A 680 -20.18 -8.30 17.46
N VAL A 681 -19.70 -8.21 16.21
CA VAL A 681 -20.15 -7.20 15.24
C VAL A 681 -20.18 -7.81 13.84
N ASP A 682 -21.38 -8.00 13.28
CA ASP A 682 -21.57 -8.55 11.93
C ASP A 682 -20.98 -7.64 10.83
N GLY A 683 -20.89 -6.33 11.10
CA GLY A 683 -20.09 -5.43 10.27
C GLY A 683 -20.23 -3.95 10.64
N VAL A 684 -19.11 -3.32 10.96
CA VAL A 684 -18.92 -1.86 10.82
C VAL A 684 -18.47 -1.58 9.38
N ARG A 685 -19.07 -0.58 8.74
CA ARG A 685 -18.79 -0.23 7.34
C ARG A 685 -18.66 1.28 7.18
N SER A 686 -17.69 1.72 6.37
CA SER A 686 -17.53 3.13 5.96
C SER A 686 -17.46 4.16 7.09
N ALA A 687 -17.07 3.73 8.30
CA ALA A 687 -17.08 4.55 9.50
C ALA A 687 -15.70 5.14 9.82
N LEU A 688 -15.71 6.33 10.42
CA LEU A 688 -14.55 6.88 11.12
C LEU A 688 -14.43 6.21 12.50
N LEU A 689 -13.25 5.71 12.86
CA LEU A 689 -13.00 5.02 14.12
C LEU A 689 -12.02 5.84 14.98
N ASN A 690 -12.29 5.95 16.28
CA ASN A 690 -11.48 6.73 17.21
C ASN A 690 -11.43 6.14 18.64
N GLY A 691 -10.25 6.16 19.26
CA GLY A 691 -10.02 5.72 20.64
C GLY A 691 -10.11 4.20 20.83
N THR A 692 -10.39 3.77 22.05
CA THR A 692 -10.43 2.33 22.38
C THR A 692 -11.72 1.66 21.92
N VAL A 693 -11.58 0.56 21.19
CA VAL A 693 -12.62 -0.38 20.78
C VAL A 693 -12.28 -1.75 21.38
N ALA A 694 -12.94 -2.13 22.48
CA ALA A 694 -12.67 -3.39 23.17
C ALA A 694 -13.50 -4.55 22.58
N LEU A 695 -12.85 -5.67 22.24
CA LEU A 695 -13.50 -6.84 21.65
C LEU A 695 -13.55 -7.99 22.67
N GLN A 696 -14.75 -8.32 23.14
CA GLN A 696 -14.99 -9.15 24.33
C GLN A 696 -15.75 -10.48 24.09
N GLY A 697 -15.63 -11.11 22.92
CA GLY A 697 -16.36 -12.34 22.61
C GLY A 697 -15.80 -13.20 21.48
N SER A 698 -16.21 -14.47 21.47
CA SER A 698 -15.64 -15.54 20.65
C SER A 698 -16.06 -15.57 19.18
N SER A 699 -16.42 -14.41 18.62
CA SER A 699 -16.87 -14.24 17.24
C SER A 699 -15.93 -13.29 16.50
N TRP A 700 -15.95 -13.37 15.18
CA TRP A 700 -15.31 -12.35 14.35
C TRP A 700 -16.05 -11.02 14.48
N SER A 701 -15.30 -9.93 14.64
CA SER A 701 -15.79 -8.57 14.46
C SER A 701 -15.27 -8.04 13.12
N TYR A 702 -16.17 -7.65 12.23
CA TYR A 702 -15.83 -7.24 10.86
C TYR A 702 -15.90 -5.73 10.67
N PHE A 703 -14.87 -5.16 10.02
CA PHE A 703 -14.75 -3.74 9.69
C PHE A 703 -14.38 -3.62 8.21
N ASP A 704 -15.22 -2.99 7.37
CA ASP A 704 -14.92 -2.75 5.95
C ASP A 704 -14.94 -1.26 5.60
N ASN A 705 -14.01 -0.81 4.76
CA ASN A 705 -13.93 0.58 4.27
C ASN A 705 -13.87 1.64 5.39
N CYS A 706 -13.40 1.25 6.59
CA CYS A 706 -13.30 2.13 7.75
C CYS A 706 -11.97 2.89 7.77
N SER A 707 -11.92 4.01 8.50
CA SER A 707 -10.71 4.86 8.59
C SER A 707 -10.50 5.41 10.00
N HIS A 708 -9.24 5.61 10.38
CA HIS A 708 -8.87 6.25 11.65
C HIS A 708 -9.13 7.77 11.60
N ALA A 709 -9.86 8.29 12.58
CA ALA A 709 -9.97 9.73 12.79
C ALA A 709 -8.71 10.25 13.52
N ALA A 710 -7.84 10.93 12.77
CA ALA A 710 -6.45 11.29 13.16
C ALA A 710 -6.27 12.24 14.38
N SER A 711 -7.28 12.44 15.23
CA SER A 711 -7.20 13.28 16.44
C SER A 711 -6.66 12.55 17.67
N SER A 712 -6.73 11.22 17.71
CA SER A 712 -6.36 10.40 18.88
C SER A 712 -6.23 8.93 18.47
N PRO A 713 -5.29 8.15 19.02
CA PRO A 713 -4.97 6.80 18.53
C PRO A 713 -6.17 5.85 18.65
N LEU A 714 -6.45 5.14 17.55
CA LEU A 714 -7.39 4.02 17.52
C LEU A 714 -6.74 2.80 18.16
N ILE A 715 -7.37 2.20 19.17
CA ILE A 715 -6.85 1.04 19.88
C ILE A 715 -7.89 -0.08 19.85
N PHE A 716 -7.60 -1.22 19.24
CA PHE A 716 -8.38 -2.44 19.44
C PHE A 716 -7.83 -3.20 20.64
N ASP A 717 -8.62 -3.22 21.72
CA ASP A 717 -8.30 -3.95 22.94
C ASP A 717 -8.89 -5.36 22.86
N MET A 718 -8.01 -6.36 22.81
CA MET A 718 -8.35 -7.76 22.55
C MET A 718 -8.56 -8.58 23.83
N THR A 719 -8.80 -7.92 24.98
CA THR A 719 -8.87 -8.46 26.35
C THR A 719 -9.71 -9.72 26.61
N ALA A 720 -10.51 -10.23 25.67
CA ALA A 720 -11.12 -11.55 25.77
C ALA A 720 -10.40 -12.59 24.93
N ASN A 721 -10.04 -13.70 25.59
CA ASN A 721 -9.25 -14.85 25.15
C ASN A 721 -9.92 -15.74 24.06
N THR A 722 -10.62 -15.13 23.11
CA THR A 722 -11.20 -15.75 21.90
C THR A 722 -11.51 -14.74 20.77
N SER A 723 -11.41 -13.43 21.01
CA SER A 723 -11.81 -12.41 20.03
C SER A 723 -11.00 -12.48 18.73
N SER A 724 -11.69 -12.38 17.60
CA SER A 724 -11.05 -12.31 16.26
C SER A 724 -11.50 -11.06 15.52
N LEU A 725 -10.58 -10.42 14.81
CA LEU A 725 -10.78 -9.12 14.15
C LEU A 725 -10.46 -9.24 12.66
N ALA A 726 -11.37 -8.82 11.80
CA ALA A 726 -11.15 -8.74 10.37
C ALA A 726 -11.42 -7.31 9.88
N MET A 727 -10.37 -6.65 9.40
CA MET A 727 -10.39 -5.30 8.85
C MET A 727 -10.10 -5.36 7.36
N SER A 728 -10.90 -4.66 6.56
CA SER A 728 -10.90 -4.69 5.11
C SER A 728 -10.97 -3.26 4.55
N LYS A 729 -10.11 -2.94 3.58
CA LYS A 729 -9.92 -1.57 3.04
C LYS A 729 -9.70 -0.53 4.16
N PHE A 730 -8.99 -0.90 5.24
CA PHE A 730 -8.76 0.01 6.36
C PHE A 730 -7.69 1.06 6.03
N SER A 731 -7.78 2.25 6.64
CA SER A 731 -6.82 3.34 6.43
C SER A 731 -6.51 4.17 7.67
N GLY A 732 -5.28 4.66 7.77
CA GLY A 732 -4.78 5.46 8.90
C GLY A 732 -3.89 4.66 9.86
N GLU A 733 -4.04 4.85 11.17
CA GLU A 733 -3.26 4.15 12.20
C GLU A 733 -4.16 3.27 13.08
N VAL A 734 -3.65 2.13 13.53
CA VAL A 734 -4.35 1.25 14.47
C VAL A 734 -3.38 0.55 15.42
N THR A 735 -3.60 0.70 16.73
CA THR A 735 -2.92 -0.05 17.77
C THR A 735 -3.72 -1.30 18.12
N LEU A 736 -3.06 -2.45 18.24
CA LEU A 736 -3.62 -3.67 18.79
C LEU A 736 -3.04 -3.88 20.20
N SER A 737 -3.88 -4.06 21.21
CA SER A 737 -3.47 -4.31 22.60
C SER A 737 -4.10 -5.59 23.17
N ASN A 738 -3.47 -6.16 24.20
CA ASN A 738 -3.92 -7.36 24.92
C ASN A 738 -4.17 -8.60 24.03
N LEU A 739 -3.47 -8.76 22.90
CA LEU A 739 -3.52 -9.98 22.09
C LEU A 739 -2.92 -11.17 22.87
N ASP A 740 -3.58 -12.32 22.84
CA ASP A 740 -3.10 -13.61 23.32
C ASP A 740 -3.07 -14.69 22.23
N ALA A 741 -2.52 -15.87 22.55
CA ALA A 741 -2.33 -16.98 21.63
C ALA A 741 -3.61 -17.54 20.95
N THR A 742 -4.80 -17.17 21.43
CA THR A 742 -6.09 -17.53 20.81
C THR A 742 -6.52 -16.52 19.75
N ASN A 743 -6.16 -15.25 19.90
CA ASN A 743 -6.65 -14.18 19.03
C ASN A 743 -6.09 -14.32 17.62
N THR A 744 -6.92 -13.99 16.63
CA THR A 744 -6.52 -13.91 15.23
C THR A 744 -7.03 -12.62 14.62
N VAL A 745 -6.11 -11.84 14.07
CA VAL A 745 -6.38 -10.55 13.42
C VAL A 745 -6.01 -10.64 11.95
N VAL A 746 -6.84 -10.08 11.08
CA VAL A 746 -6.59 -9.94 9.65
C VAL A 746 -6.82 -8.47 9.30
N ILE A 747 -5.81 -7.80 8.73
CA ILE A 747 -5.90 -6.40 8.29
C ILE A 747 -5.53 -6.33 6.81
N ASP A 748 -6.37 -5.67 6.03
CA ASP A 748 -6.24 -5.48 4.59
C ASP A 748 -6.51 -4.00 4.28
N GLY A 749 -5.53 -3.27 3.71
CA GLY A 749 -5.67 -1.83 3.51
C GLY A 749 -4.37 -1.05 3.27
N GLN A 750 -4.39 0.22 3.69
CA GLN A 750 -3.27 1.17 3.65
C GLN A 750 -3.15 1.88 5.01
N CYS A 751 -2.43 1.27 5.95
CA CYS A 751 -2.43 1.71 7.35
C CYS A 751 -1.15 1.35 8.11
N SER A 752 -0.83 2.11 9.16
CA SER A 752 0.14 1.72 10.18
C SER A 752 -0.53 0.84 11.24
N VAL A 753 0.13 -0.26 11.62
CA VAL A 753 -0.31 -1.20 12.67
C VAL A 753 0.73 -1.23 13.78
N ILE A 754 0.34 -0.83 14.98
CA ILE A 754 1.19 -0.87 16.17
C ILE A 754 0.75 -2.05 17.03
N LEU A 755 1.65 -3.00 17.33
CA LEU A 755 1.41 -4.00 18.37
C LEU A 755 1.90 -3.43 19.69
N ASP A 756 1.01 -3.28 20.66
CA ASP A 756 1.37 -2.79 21.99
C ASP A 756 2.07 -3.88 22.83
N SER A 757 2.92 -3.42 23.74
CA SER A 757 3.64 -4.19 24.75
C SER A 757 2.78 -5.10 25.65
N SER A 758 1.47 -4.85 25.75
CA SER A 758 0.51 -5.74 26.43
C SER A 758 0.18 -7.03 25.65
N CYS A 759 0.56 -7.13 24.38
CA CYS A 759 0.36 -8.34 23.60
C CYS A 759 1.33 -9.45 24.03
N THR A 760 0.79 -10.64 24.24
CA THR A 760 1.48 -11.82 24.80
C THR A 760 1.42 -13.05 23.88
N GLY A 761 0.74 -12.94 22.73
CA GLY A 761 0.65 -13.99 21.73
C GLY A 761 -0.31 -13.62 20.61
N GLY A 762 -0.58 -14.59 19.72
CA GLY A 762 -1.63 -14.48 18.70
C GLY A 762 -1.08 -14.40 17.28
N ARG A 763 -1.96 -14.19 16.31
CA ARG A 763 -1.60 -14.14 14.87
C ARG A 763 -2.19 -12.89 14.22
N VAL A 764 -1.34 -12.12 13.53
CA VAL A 764 -1.74 -10.92 12.80
C VAL A 764 -1.37 -11.10 11.33
N TYR A 765 -2.37 -11.21 10.45
CA TYR A 765 -2.19 -11.31 9.02
C TYR A 765 -2.37 -9.94 8.37
N VAL A 766 -1.32 -9.39 7.76
CA VAL A 766 -1.37 -8.08 7.08
C VAL A 766 -1.33 -8.23 5.56
N ARG A 767 -2.15 -7.44 4.85
CA ARG A 767 -2.30 -7.42 3.39
C ARG A 767 -2.41 -5.97 2.88
N GLY A 768 -1.85 -5.70 1.72
CA GLY A 768 -1.75 -4.34 1.17
C GLY A 768 -0.51 -3.59 1.68
N GLN A 769 -0.56 -2.27 1.65
CA GLN A 769 0.54 -1.40 2.08
C GLN A 769 0.39 -1.12 3.57
N ILE A 770 0.92 -2.03 4.39
CA ILE A 770 0.79 -1.96 5.85
C ILE A 770 2.18 -1.95 6.49
N ASP A 771 2.45 -0.87 7.22
CA ASP A 771 3.65 -0.71 8.05
C ASP A 771 3.35 -1.29 9.44
N VAL A 772 4.26 -2.11 10.00
CA VAL A 772 4.02 -2.79 11.28
C VAL A 772 5.12 -2.45 12.29
N THR A 773 4.72 -1.86 13.42
CA THR A 773 5.61 -1.59 14.57
C THR A 773 5.30 -2.61 15.68
N ASP A 774 6.17 -3.60 15.88
CA ASP A 774 5.97 -4.62 16.91
C ASP A 774 6.68 -4.27 18.23
N ASN A 775 5.90 -3.98 19.29
CA ASN A 775 6.41 -3.82 20.65
C ASN A 775 6.07 -5.03 21.56
N ALA A 776 5.46 -6.09 21.02
CA ALA A 776 4.94 -7.25 21.75
C ALA A 776 6.01 -8.28 22.17
N ASN A 777 7.27 -7.83 22.31
CA ASN A 777 8.44 -8.66 22.67
C ASN A 777 8.61 -9.93 21.79
N ASN A 778 8.24 -9.86 20.50
CA ASN A 778 8.24 -10.98 19.54
C ASN A 778 7.30 -12.16 19.91
N THR A 779 6.27 -11.92 20.73
CA THR A 779 5.30 -12.98 21.11
C THR A 779 4.19 -13.18 20.07
N VAL A 780 3.86 -12.14 19.29
CA VAL A 780 2.83 -12.16 18.26
C VAL A 780 3.43 -12.65 16.94
N THR A 781 2.78 -13.62 16.29
CA THR A 781 3.17 -14.03 14.93
C THR A 781 2.55 -13.10 13.90
N VAL A 782 3.32 -12.11 13.45
CA VAL A 782 2.97 -11.30 12.26
C VAL A 782 3.26 -12.11 11.00
N THR A 783 2.28 -12.19 10.09
CA THR A 783 2.42 -12.82 8.78
C THR A 783 2.02 -11.82 7.70
N ALA A 784 3.02 -11.19 7.07
CA ALA A 784 2.81 -10.40 5.87
C ALA A 784 2.50 -11.34 4.69
N VAL A 785 1.31 -11.19 4.09
CA VAL A 785 1.00 -11.83 2.80
C VAL A 785 1.37 -10.81 1.73
N THR A 786 2.57 -10.98 1.16
CA THR A 786 3.39 -9.86 0.71
C THR A 786 2.86 -9.10 -0.50
N GLY A 787 2.50 -7.84 -0.25
CA GLY A 787 2.67 -6.69 -1.15
C GLY A 787 3.38 -5.53 -0.44
N VAL A 788 4.16 -5.83 0.60
CA VAL A 788 4.76 -4.86 1.53
C VAL A 788 6.02 -4.25 0.90
N ASN A 789 6.07 -2.93 0.84
CA ASN A 789 7.25 -2.20 0.39
C ASN A 789 8.22 -2.04 1.57
N LEU A 790 9.16 -2.98 1.74
CA LEU A 790 10.06 -3.12 2.90
C LEU A 790 11.16 -2.02 3.01
N THR A 791 10.88 -0.80 2.54
CA THR A 791 11.90 0.25 2.33
C THR A 791 12.33 0.98 3.61
N GLU A 792 11.52 0.96 4.68
CA GLU A 792 11.72 1.85 5.85
C GLU A 792 11.85 1.11 7.21
N ILE A 793 12.53 -0.05 7.22
CA ILE A 793 13.10 -0.65 8.44
C ILE A 793 14.62 -0.83 8.29
N MET A 794 15.31 0.24 7.89
CA MET A 794 16.78 0.34 7.91
C MET A 794 17.24 1.62 8.63
N GLY A 795 16.77 1.80 9.86
CA GLY A 795 17.22 2.85 10.78
C GLY A 795 18.55 2.55 11.50
N GLU A 796 19.13 1.37 11.28
CA GLU A 796 20.46 0.99 11.78
C GLU A 796 21.21 0.15 10.72
N THR A 797 22.53 0.36 10.61
CA THR A 797 23.35 -0.21 9.52
C THR A 797 23.90 -1.58 9.88
N ALA A 798 23.31 -2.64 9.33
CA ALA A 798 23.90 -3.98 9.25
C ALA A 798 23.75 -4.53 7.82
N PRO A 799 24.82 -5.10 7.21
CA PRO A 799 24.75 -5.71 5.89
C PRO A 799 23.97 -7.04 5.93
N VAL A 800 23.28 -7.36 4.83
CA VAL A 800 22.37 -8.50 4.75
C VAL A 800 23.12 -9.78 4.37
N GLU A 801 23.34 -10.66 5.35
CA GLU A 801 23.38 -12.10 5.10
C GLU A 801 22.72 -12.88 6.26
N THR A 802 21.86 -13.84 5.87
CA THR A 802 21.39 -15.01 6.64
C THR A 802 20.76 -14.78 8.04
N TRP A 803 19.49 -15.21 8.20
CA TRP A 803 18.79 -15.25 9.49
C TRP A 803 19.39 -16.28 10.47
N VAL A 804 20.39 -15.87 11.25
CA VAL A 804 20.90 -16.61 12.41
C VAL A 804 20.23 -16.10 13.69
N ARG A 805 19.86 -17.00 14.61
CA ARG A 805 19.34 -16.63 15.94
C ARG A 805 20.46 -16.06 16.81
N ILE A 806 20.62 -14.73 16.80
CA ILE A 806 21.58 -14.06 17.70
C ILE A 806 21.05 -14.11 19.14
N LEU A 807 21.64 -15.01 19.94
CA LEU A 807 21.41 -15.04 21.39
C LEU A 807 22.40 -14.08 22.07
N ASN A 808 22.02 -12.80 22.20
CA ASN A 808 22.86 -11.73 22.78
C ASN A 808 23.09 -11.92 24.29
N ALA A 809 23.94 -12.87 24.67
CA ALA A 809 24.49 -13.03 26.00
C ALA A 809 25.76 -12.18 26.15
N THR A 810 25.68 -11.05 26.86
CA THR A 810 26.88 -10.29 27.24
C THR A 810 27.63 -11.07 28.33
N ILE A 811 28.90 -11.42 28.08
CA ILE A 811 29.72 -12.21 29.01
C ILE A 811 30.84 -11.32 29.55
N ASP A 812 30.66 -10.80 30.77
CA ASP A 812 31.71 -10.11 31.52
C ASP A 812 32.70 -11.14 32.11
N ALA A 813 33.71 -11.50 31.32
CA ALA A 813 34.81 -12.35 31.76
C ALA A 813 35.97 -11.53 32.35
N THR A 814 36.56 -12.00 33.45
CA THR A 814 37.77 -11.40 34.05
C THR A 814 38.97 -12.29 33.77
N VAL A 815 39.97 -11.79 33.04
CA VAL A 815 41.14 -12.60 32.65
C VAL A 815 42.15 -12.72 33.79
N THR A 816 42.37 -13.94 34.29
CA THR A 816 43.50 -14.28 35.19
C THR A 816 44.51 -15.17 34.47
N SER A 817 45.56 -14.58 33.91
CA SER A 817 46.61 -15.28 33.18
C SER A 817 47.53 -16.11 34.10
N GLY A 818 47.40 -17.44 34.06
CA GLY A 818 48.32 -18.38 34.71
C GLY A 818 49.26 -19.01 33.69
N GLY A 819 50.43 -18.40 33.45
CA GLY A 819 51.29 -18.75 32.31
C GLY A 819 51.71 -20.23 32.24
N GLY A 820 51.12 -20.99 31.32
CA GLY A 820 51.31 -22.44 31.27
C GLY A 820 50.70 -23.22 30.10
N SER A 821 50.91 -22.78 28.85
CA SER A 821 50.72 -23.56 27.60
C SER A 821 49.30 -24.06 27.23
N THR A 822 48.31 -24.02 28.12
CA THR A 822 46.89 -24.32 27.84
C THR A 822 46.02 -23.44 28.73
N ASP A 823 45.72 -22.23 28.28
CA ASP A 823 44.88 -21.28 29.04
C ASP A 823 43.40 -21.70 28.94
N SER A 824 42.79 -22.03 30.07
CA SER A 824 41.37 -22.42 30.15
C SER A 824 40.52 -21.24 30.64
N TRP A 825 39.47 -20.90 29.88
CA TRP A 825 38.66 -19.69 30.10
C TRP A 825 37.30 -20.05 30.70
N SER A 826 37.03 -19.62 31.95
CA SER A 826 35.75 -19.86 32.62
C SER A 826 34.85 -18.62 32.60
N SER A 827 33.55 -18.82 32.40
CA SER A 827 32.57 -17.71 32.30
C SER A 827 31.26 -18.00 33.02
N THR A 828 30.97 -17.25 34.09
CA THR A 828 29.77 -17.43 34.91
C THR A 828 28.58 -16.67 34.35
N GLY A 829 28.00 -17.15 33.23
CA GLY A 829 26.82 -16.52 32.63
C GLY A 829 25.85 -17.46 31.88
N ILE A 830 26.37 -18.41 31.11
CA ILE A 830 25.59 -19.16 30.09
C ILE A 830 24.36 -19.90 30.68
N PRO A 831 23.13 -19.73 30.15
CA PRO A 831 21.93 -20.42 30.62
C PRO A 831 21.94 -21.91 30.23
N THR A 832 21.36 -22.76 31.09
CA THR A 832 21.64 -24.21 31.14
C THR A 832 20.67 -25.06 30.30
N THR A 833 20.67 -24.89 28.97
CA THR A 833 19.83 -25.70 28.07
C THR A 833 20.56 -26.11 26.78
N ASN A 834 20.89 -27.41 26.69
CA ASN A 834 21.39 -28.16 25.52
C ASN A 834 22.86 -27.93 25.12
N ASP A 835 23.75 -28.37 26.00
CA ASP A 835 25.22 -28.19 25.98
C ASP A 835 25.96 -28.81 24.78
N ALA A 836 25.30 -29.65 23.97
CA ALA A 836 25.88 -30.28 22.78
C ALA A 836 25.92 -29.38 21.53
N GLN A 837 25.22 -28.23 21.52
CA GLN A 837 25.04 -27.41 20.30
C GLN A 837 26.17 -26.40 20.04
N LEU A 838 27.09 -26.22 20.99
CA LEU A 838 28.18 -25.22 20.92
C LEU A 838 29.55 -25.81 20.54
N ILE A 839 29.70 -27.14 20.54
CA ILE A 839 30.92 -27.81 20.06
C ILE A 839 30.97 -27.71 18.53
N ASP A 840 32.18 -27.60 17.98
CA ASP A 840 32.45 -27.37 16.55
C ASP A 840 31.87 -26.06 15.96
N LYS A 841 31.35 -25.16 16.81
CA LYS A 841 30.92 -23.82 16.40
C LYS A 841 32.09 -22.84 16.32
N VAL A 842 31.93 -21.85 15.44
CA VAL A 842 32.94 -20.82 15.17
C VAL A 842 32.58 -19.53 15.92
N GLY A 843 33.48 -19.10 16.80
CA GLY A 843 33.41 -17.79 17.42
C GLY A 843 34.19 -16.73 16.63
N VAL A 844 33.73 -15.48 16.69
CA VAL A 844 34.35 -14.32 16.04
C VAL A 844 34.49 -13.18 17.06
N PHE A 845 35.63 -12.50 17.04
CA PHE A 845 35.89 -11.31 17.85
C PHE A 845 35.37 -10.05 17.13
N VAL A 846 34.68 -9.18 17.86
CA VAL A 846 34.22 -7.87 17.35
C VAL A 846 34.38 -6.78 18.40
N ASP A 847 35.64 -6.41 18.68
CA ASP A 847 36.15 -5.02 18.65
C ASP A 847 37.69 -5.06 18.66
N GLY A 848 38.38 -3.94 18.48
CA GLY A 848 39.76 -3.78 18.97
C GLY A 848 40.92 -4.25 18.07
N ASN A 849 40.94 -3.86 16.79
CA ASN A 849 42.18 -3.78 16.00
C ASN A 849 43.00 -5.10 15.79
N ALA A 850 42.33 -6.25 15.61
CA ALA A 850 42.98 -7.49 15.17
C ALA A 850 42.23 -8.14 13.99
N LYS A 851 42.97 -8.81 13.09
CA LYS A 851 42.40 -9.48 11.90
C LYS A 851 41.45 -10.61 12.29
N LEU A 852 40.29 -10.67 11.63
CA LEU A 852 39.33 -11.78 11.68
C LEU A 852 40.04 -13.14 11.64
N ARG A 853 39.85 -13.93 12.71
CA ARG A 853 40.26 -15.33 12.79
C ARG A 853 39.19 -16.11 13.56
N GLY A 854 38.47 -16.97 12.85
CA GLY A 854 37.55 -17.91 13.48
C GLY A 854 38.32 -18.92 14.33
N PHE A 855 37.82 -19.18 15.53
CA PHE A 855 38.29 -20.25 16.41
C PHE A 855 37.18 -21.29 16.59
N VAL A 856 37.56 -22.55 16.82
CA VAL A 856 36.62 -23.65 17.05
C VAL A 856 36.55 -23.95 18.55
N VAL A 857 35.33 -24.10 19.07
CA VAL A 857 35.10 -24.53 20.46
C VAL A 857 35.33 -26.04 20.57
N THR A 858 36.41 -26.43 21.24
CA THR A 858 36.87 -27.83 21.31
C THR A 858 36.42 -28.55 22.59
N GLY A 859 35.84 -27.84 23.56
CA GLY A 859 35.27 -28.45 24.75
C GLY A 859 34.57 -27.46 25.68
N TYR A 860 33.52 -27.95 26.34
CA TYR A 860 32.79 -27.27 27.40
C TYR A 860 32.70 -28.21 28.62
N THR A 861 32.75 -27.67 29.85
CA THR A 861 32.63 -28.48 31.08
C THR A 861 31.73 -27.84 32.13
N ASP A 862 30.66 -28.56 32.44
CA ASP A 862 29.46 -28.10 33.16
C ASP A 862 29.75 -27.59 34.57
N SER A 863 30.75 -28.20 35.24
CA SER A 863 31.10 -27.91 36.64
C SER A 863 31.78 -26.56 36.86
N THR A 864 32.25 -25.89 35.80
CA THR A 864 32.96 -24.60 35.89
C THR A 864 32.57 -23.59 34.81
N LYS A 865 31.70 -23.96 33.85
CA LYS A 865 31.39 -23.17 32.64
C LYS A 865 32.67 -22.73 31.90
N THR A 866 33.61 -23.66 31.79
CA THR A 866 34.89 -23.45 31.12
C THR A 866 34.77 -23.80 29.65
N LEU A 867 35.06 -22.81 28.80
CA LEU A 867 35.01 -22.91 27.34
C LEU A 867 36.46 -23.02 26.84
N THR A 868 36.75 -24.07 26.08
CA THR A 868 38.11 -24.38 25.61
C THR A 868 38.20 -24.09 24.11
N VAL A 869 39.23 -23.32 23.72
CA VAL A 869 39.49 -22.89 22.34
C VAL A 869 40.95 -23.17 22.00
N ASP A 870 41.20 -23.73 20.82
CA ASP A 870 42.56 -24.05 20.34
C ASP A 870 43.13 -22.90 19.48
N ARG A 871 44.44 -22.63 19.62
CA ARG A 871 45.27 -21.73 18.79
C ARG A 871 44.91 -20.23 18.74
N LEU A 872 44.75 -19.60 19.89
CA LEU A 872 44.93 -18.14 19.99
C LEU A 872 46.43 -17.79 20.06
N ASN A 873 46.96 -17.14 19.01
CA ASN A 873 48.36 -16.68 18.96
C ASN A 873 48.62 -15.42 19.82
N VAL A 874 47.56 -14.74 20.27
CA VAL A 874 47.58 -13.58 21.17
C VAL A 874 46.36 -13.72 22.09
N ALA A 875 46.54 -13.48 23.39
CA ALA A 875 45.42 -13.48 24.34
C ALA A 875 44.60 -12.18 24.21
N PRO A 876 43.25 -12.23 24.18
CA PRO A 876 42.42 -11.04 24.15
C PRO A 876 42.49 -10.25 25.47
N GLY A 877 42.17 -8.96 25.39
CA GLY A 877 42.21 -8.00 26.50
C GLY A 877 41.01 -8.08 27.44
N ASN A 878 41.17 -7.48 28.64
CA ASN A 878 40.04 -7.22 29.53
C ASN A 878 39.13 -6.16 28.90
N GLY A 879 37.96 -6.57 28.43
CA GLY A 879 36.97 -5.72 27.76
C GLY A 879 36.59 -6.18 26.35
N ASP A 880 37.37 -7.09 25.75
CA ASP A 880 37.12 -7.62 24.41
C ASP A 880 35.80 -8.42 24.36
N ARG A 881 35.02 -8.22 23.29
CA ARG A 881 33.70 -8.85 23.12
C ARG A 881 33.76 -10.06 22.20
N PHE A 882 33.15 -11.15 22.66
CA PHE A 882 33.02 -12.42 21.94
C PHE A 882 31.62 -12.55 21.35
N LEU A 883 31.52 -12.94 20.07
CA LEU A 883 30.26 -13.36 19.45
C LEU A 883 30.39 -14.82 19.00
N ILE A 884 29.43 -15.66 19.40
CA ILE A 884 29.40 -17.10 19.07
C ILE A 884 28.20 -17.35 18.18
N PHE A 885 28.43 -17.84 16.97
CA PHE A 885 27.38 -18.22 16.03
C PHE A 885 27.00 -19.69 16.26
N ALA A 886 25.73 -19.94 16.60
CA ALA A 886 25.16 -21.26 16.89
C ALA A 886 24.19 -21.71 15.79
#